data_AF-A0A2G4FSA2-F1
#
_entry.id   AF-A0A2G4FSA2-F1
#
_cell.length_a   1.000
_cell.length_b   1.000
_cell.length_c   1.000
_cell.angle_alpha   90.00
_cell.angle_beta   90.00
_cell.angle_gamma   90.00
#
_symmetry.space_group_name_H-M   'P 1'
#
loop_
_entity.id
_entity.type
_entity.pdbx_description
1 polymer ?
#
loop_
_entity_poly.entity_id
_entity_poly.type
_entity_poly.pdbx_seq_one_letter_code
_entity_poly.pdbx_strand_id
1 'polypeptide(L)'
;MAKLHPGLYAALLTKSLQKLLEPRDFENVIDLEKKEAPAFLSNKLRQLIQRSLESIEGDDAVQQQVLLFNKVLTEVEKWDPQVDDDKLLDDKCKLLEAILRTGQNEKPAAPVTSLVQSSLFTGSRNGPQLFNELIVEMESADRLDILVSFILNSGFRLLRKGFDILQDRKVPVRIITTTYLGATQLEAIENLAKYSNVQLKISFDKKHTRLHAKAYYFHRNSGFSTAYVGSSNMSDPAMREGLEWNLKVTSQDLPDIIKKFEAEFEGYWNSQIFSNYRQGVDKKKLQEALDISGIRVNSFSQSKFMDVNAYPFQNRILENLEAERMLRGSFKNLVIAATGTGKTVIAALDYRRFVGSNQGRRPKLLFLAHRDEILTQSLDTFRIVLKDANFASQLGGGRPDPANMDHLFCTVQTFHARELWTKLPADYYEYIVVDEVHHSAASSYQGIFGFFKPRILLGLTATPERMDGENILKYFNDRVAAELRLPEALEEKLLCPFQYFCVADPVNISDEKFWDKGKYSQSELEKAYVNNPSSAKQRTDAIFRALDLYCLGDIQSYKGLAFCVSVKHAEFMAQEFNNKGLPSLALHAQSLDEDRKNAVQALRQGTINFIFTVDLFNEGVDIPEVNLVLFLRPTDSLTVYLQQLGRGLRHSASTHKECLLVLDFVAQMHRRYRIDRKFAALLPSRRFNIEKEVLAGFPHLPPGCVIQMEKQAMALVLQNIKAAYSNLKNYIPETLKAFEHETGLQLTFANYFKHHDLMPEKVLAMKPWCEWKAAANIIPKVTDADAEPLKITLGRICQSSGIKHLQRLKDLVLSNTPVPSGAASCMLHSLVWGQSGSKMGMQTLEDSFLRLKANPNFCNDISEIASFSQERSLIKKDSDYEGLPLELHAHYGNDEIQAAFGIDTFSKNTQKGVGVLHFPLKKSYALLITTNKTENEFSASTMYKDYPINERLFHWESQSNTLQKHVDGKNMIHHKEIGYQIFLFVRINRKTETLTVPFQFLGRANQVKFEGERPISFVWELEHDMPAELLEEKRVGG
;
A
#
# COMPACT_ATOMS: atom_id res chain seq x y z
N MET A 1 -33.70 6.98 -29.43
CA MET A 1 -34.62 7.26 -28.32
C MET A 1 -34.47 6.12 -27.35
N ALA A 2 -34.22 6.38 -26.06
CA ALA A 2 -34.10 5.32 -25.06
C ALA A 2 -35.43 4.55 -24.97
N LYS A 3 -35.40 3.22 -25.21
CA LYS A 3 -36.56 2.35 -24.97
C LYS A 3 -36.71 2.15 -23.47
N LEU A 4 -37.94 2.17 -22.97
CA LEU A 4 -38.25 1.72 -21.62
C LEU A 4 -38.12 0.19 -21.57
N HIS A 5 -37.45 -0.32 -20.54
CA HIS A 5 -37.27 -1.75 -20.34
C HIS A 5 -38.35 -2.30 -19.40
N PRO A 6 -38.87 -3.52 -19.60
CA PRO A 6 -39.79 -4.13 -18.63
C PRO A 6 -39.13 -4.25 -17.24
N GLY A 7 -39.83 -3.85 -16.17
CA GLY A 7 -39.30 -3.87 -14.81
C GLY A 7 -40.17 -3.10 -13.80
N LEU A 8 -39.74 -3.06 -12.54
CA LEU A 8 -40.37 -2.26 -11.48
C LEU A 8 -39.88 -0.80 -11.56
N TYR A 9 -40.81 0.14 -11.54
CA TYR A 9 -40.53 1.57 -11.54
C TYR A 9 -41.15 2.24 -10.32
N ALA A 10 -40.36 3.04 -9.61
CA ALA A 10 -40.82 3.97 -8.58
C ALA A 10 -40.51 5.41 -9.02
N ALA A 11 -41.03 5.81 -10.19
CA ALA A 11 -40.71 7.08 -10.84
C ALA A 11 -41.95 7.94 -11.03
N LEU A 12 -41.80 9.25 -10.79
CA LEU A 12 -42.85 10.22 -11.10
C LEU A 12 -43.06 10.32 -12.61
N LEU A 13 -44.33 10.34 -13.03
CA LEU A 13 -44.72 10.48 -14.44
C LEU A 13 -44.39 11.89 -14.96
N THR A 14 -43.21 12.04 -15.57
CA THR A 14 -42.78 13.30 -16.20
C THR A 14 -43.33 13.44 -17.61
N LYS A 15 -43.41 14.67 -18.15
CA LYS A 15 -43.79 14.93 -19.55
C LYS A 15 -42.92 14.16 -20.56
N SER A 16 -41.65 13.91 -20.24
CA SER A 16 -40.75 13.09 -21.06
C SER A 16 -41.05 11.61 -20.96
N LEU A 17 -41.30 11.09 -19.76
CA LEU A 17 -41.64 9.68 -19.54
C LEU A 17 -43.01 9.35 -20.16
N GLN A 18 -43.98 10.25 -20.02
CA GLN A 18 -45.30 10.13 -20.62
C GLN A 18 -45.27 10.03 -22.16
N LYS A 19 -44.26 10.61 -22.81
CA LYS A 19 -44.06 10.49 -24.27
C LYS A 19 -43.42 9.17 -24.69
N LEU A 20 -42.78 8.45 -23.76
CA LEU A 20 -42.09 7.19 -24.00
C LEU A 20 -42.95 5.97 -23.63
N LEU A 21 -43.97 6.16 -22.78
CA LEU A 21 -44.90 5.12 -22.36
C LEU A 21 -45.92 4.81 -23.45
N GLU A 22 -46.17 3.52 -23.64
CA GLU A 22 -47.25 3.04 -24.50
C GLU A 22 -48.59 3.04 -23.73
N PRO A 23 -49.75 3.06 -24.42
CA PRO A 23 -51.06 3.12 -23.76
C PRO A 23 -51.30 2.04 -22.70
N ARG A 24 -50.74 0.83 -22.87
CA ARG A 24 -50.86 -0.28 -21.91
C ARG A 24 -50.06 -0.06 -20.63
N ASP A 25 -49.01 0.75 -20.67
CA ASP A 25 -48.19 1.02 -19.48
C ASP A 25 -48.96 1.86 -18.44
N PHE A 26 -49.94 2.66 -18.88
CA PHE A 26 -50.79 3.47 -18.01
C PHE A 26 -51.75 2.66 -17.15
N GLU A 27 -51.99 1.37 -17.46
CA GLU A 27 -52.81 0.48 -16.64
C GLU A 27 -52.13 0.15 -15.29
N ASN A 28 -50.81 0.35 -15.18
CA ASN A 28 -50.02 0.08 -13.97
C ASN A 28 -49.46 1.36 -13.32
N VAL A 29 -50.03 2.52 -13.64
CA VAL A 29 -49.70 3.80 -12.99
C VAL A 29 -50.68 4.05 -11.85
N ILE A 30 -50.14 4.26 -10.64
CA ILE A 30 -50.91 4.56 -9.43
C ILE A 30 -50.78 6.03 -9.03
N ASP A 31 -51.78 6.55 -8.33
CA ASP A 31 -51.74 7.89 -7.75
C ASP A 31 -50.75 7.94 -6.56
N LEU A 32 -50.04 9.07 -6.44
CA LEU A 32 -49.10 9.30 -5.35
C LEU A 32 -49.84 9.59 -4.04
N GLU A 33 -49.61 8.77 -3.01
CA GLU A 33 -50.26 8.96 -1.71
C GLU A 33 -49.86 10.30 -1.05
N LYS A 34 -50.83 10.97 -0.41
CA LYS A 34 -50.61 12.28 0.23
C LYS A 34 -49.47 12.30 1.25
N LYS A 35 -49.24 11.19 1.96
CA LYS A 35 -48.19 11.08 2.99
C LYS A 35 -46.81 10.82 2.40
N GLU A 36 -46.72 10.19 1.23
CA GLU A 36 -45.46 9.88 0.54
C GLU A 36 -45.05 10.98 -0.44
N ALA A 37 -46.02 11.78 -0.91
CA ALA A 37 -45.81 12.82 -1.91
C ALA A 37 -44.67 13.80 -1.59
N PRO A 38 -44.50 14.32 -0.36
CA PRO A 38 -43.41 15.22 -0.04
C PRO A 38 -42.03 14.60 -0.28
N ALA A 39 -41.83 13.32 0.05
CA ALA A 39 -40.56 12.62 -0.11
C ALA A 39 -40.21 12.38 -1.59
N PHE A 40 -41.19 11.96 -2.41
CA PHE A 40 -40.98 11.76 -3.85
C PHE A 40 -40.70 13.08 -4.58
N LEU A 41 -41.44 14.14 -4.26
CA LEU A 41 -41.28 15.45 -4.89
C LEU A 41 -39.98 16.13 -4.46
N SER A 42 -39.63 16.09 -3.18
CA SER A 42 -38.38 16.68 -2.67
C SER A 42 -37.15 15.97 -3.24
N ASN A 43 -37.16 14.63 -3.33
CA ASN A 43 -36.09 13.87 -3.98
C ASN A 43 -35.93 14.26 -5.45
N LYS A 44 -37.04 14.48 -6.17
CA LYS A 44 -36.97 14.93 -7.56
C LYS A 44 -36.39 16.33 -7.70
N LEU A 45 -36.77 17.25 -6.82
CA LEU A 45 -36.21 18.61 -6.77
C LEU A 45 -34.73 18.58 -6.39
N ARG A 46 -34.32 17.78 -5.39
CA ARG A 46 -32.91 17.58 -5.00
C ARG A 46 -32.06 17.18 -6.20
N GLN A 47 -32.50 16.19 -6.97
CA GLN A 47 -31.79 15.74 -8.18
C GLN A 47 -31.65 16.86 -9.23
N LEU A 48 -32.69 17.68 -9.42
CA LEU A 48 -32.65 18.78 -10.39
C LEU A 48 -31.75 19.93 -9.93
N ILE A 49 -31.88 20.36 -8.67
CA ILE A 49 -31.09 21.43 -8.07
C ILE A 49 -29.61 21.03 -8.04
N GLN A 50 -29.29 19.80 -7.60
CA GLN A 50 -27.92 19.29 -7.60
C GLN A 50 -27.32 19.34 -9.01
N ARG A 51 -28.05 18.85 -10.02
CA ARG A 51 -27.60 18.93 -11.43
C ARG A 51 -27.39 20.36 -11.90
N SER A 52 -28.27 21.29 -11.52
CA SER A 52 -28.12 22.71 -11.86
C SER A 52 -26.87 23.31 -11.22
N LEU A 53 -26.61 23.02 -9.94
CA LEU A 53 -25.41 23.47 -9.24
C LEU A 53 -24.12 22.88 -9.85
N GLU A 54 -24.12 21.58 -10.17
CA GLU A 54 -23.00 20.88 -10.82
C GLU A 54 -22.72 21.38 -12.25
N SER A 55 -23.70 22.01 -12.91
CA SER A 55 -23.53 22.55 -14.27
C SER A 55 -22.91 23.94 -14.32
N ILE A 56 -22.76 24.61 -13.18
CA ILE A 56 -22.13 25.94 -13.06
C ILE A 56 -20.61 25.73 -12.98
N GLU A 57 -19.89 26.22 -13.99
CA GLU A 57 -18.43 26.13 -14.13
C GLU A 57 -17.83 27.54 -14.26
N GLY A 58 -16.57 27.72 -13.86
CA GLY A 58 -15.85 29.01 -13.94
C GLY A 58 -15.21 29.41 -12.61
N ASP A 59 -14.39 30.47 -12.63
CA ASP A 59 -13.68 30.95 -11.44
C ASP A 59 -14.64 31.54 -10.37
N ASP A 60 -15.85 31.95 -10.78
CA ASP A 60 -16.92 32.48 -9.92
C ASP A 60 -18.03 31.44 -9.60
N ALA A 61 -17.81 30.15 -9.91
CA ALA A 61 -18.85 29.12 -9.83
C ALA A 61 -19.51 29.02 -8.45
N VAL A 62 -18.75 29.11 -7.36
CA VAL A 62 -19.28 29.04 -5.99
C VAL A 62 -20.21 30.22 -5.68
N GLN A 63 -19.87 31.42 -6.16
CA GLN A 63 -20.69 32.62 -5.96
C GLN A 63 -22.02 32.48 -6.71
N GLN A 64 -21.96 32.00 -7.96
CA GLN A 64 -23.16 31.72 -8.76
C GLN A 64 -24.03 30.62 -8.13
N GLN A 65 -23.41 29.59 -7.53
CA GLN A 65 -24.10 28.54 -6.79
C GLN A 65 -24.81 29.09 -5.54
N VAL A 66 -24.14 29.96 -4.75
CA VAL A 66 -24.76 30.66 -3.60
C VAL A 66 -25.93 31.52 -4.04
N LEU A 67 -25.78 32.28 -5.13
CA LEU A 67 -26.86 33.10 -5.68
C LEU A 67 -28.07 32.25 -6.09
N LEU A 68 -27.85 31.09 -6.71
CA LEU A 68 -28.92 30.16 -7.04
C LEU A 68 -29.58 29.59 -5.79
N PHE A 69 -28.79 29.19 -4.78
CA PHE A 69 -29.30 28.69 -3.51
C PHE A 69 -30.18 29.73 -2.80
N ASN A 70 -29.67 30.96 -2.61
CA ASN A 70 -30.41 32.04 -1.95
C ASN A 70 -31.70 32.37 -2.71
N LYS A 71 -31.70 32.37 -4.06
CA LYS A 71 -32.93 32.54 -4.86
C LYS A 71 -33.96 31.44 -4.63
N VAL A 72 -33.52 30.19 -4.52
CA VAL A 72 -34.42 29.07 -4.20
C VAL A 72 -34.96 29.22 -2.78
N LEU A 73 -34.12 29.63 -1.82
CA LEU A 73 -34.52 29.82 -0.43
C LEU A 73 -35.61 30.91 -0.29
N THR A 74 -35.44 32.07 -0.94
CA THR A 74 -36.46 33.13 -0.97
C THR A 74 -37.78 32.66 -1.57
N GLU A 75 -37.75 31.72 -2.52
CA GLU A 75 -38.99 31.14 -3.06
C GLU A 75 -39.64 30.18 -2.06
N VAL A 76 -38.85 29.41 -1.29
CA VAL A 76 -39.35 28.49 -0.25
C VAL A 76 -39.97 29.26 0.92
N GLU A 77 -39.37 30.36 1.34
CA GLU A 77 -39.87 31.24 2.43
C GLU A 77 -41.31 31.69 2.20
N LYS A 78 -41.72 31.90 0.94
CA LYS A 78 -43.12 32.26 0.59
C LYS A 78 -44.14 31.20 1.01
N TRP A 79 -43.71 29.95 1.15
CA TRP A 79 -44.56 28.80 1.51
C TRP A 79 -44.33 28.33 2.94
N ASP A 80 -43.15 28.57 3.51
CA ASP A 80 -42.82 28.29 4.91
C ASP A 80 -42.22 29.54 5.59
N PRO A 81 -43.05 30.36 6.27
CA PRO A 81 -42.60 31.56 6.97
C PRO A 81 -41.66 31.29 8.17
N GLN A 82 -41.41 30.03 8.54
CA GLN A 82 -40.42 29.66 9.57
C GLN A 82 -38.99 29.56 9.01
N VAL A 83 -38.83 29.71 7.69
CA VAL A 83 -37.55 29.90 7.01
C VAL A 83 -37.33 31.40 6.91
N ASP A 84 -36.53 32.00 7.79
CA ASP A 84 -36.24 33.44 7.80
C ASP A 84 -34.91 33.79 7.09
N ASP A 85 -34.66 35.09 6.94
CA ASP A 85 -33.45 35.67 6.33
C ASP A 85 -32.13 35.23 7.01
N ASP A 86 -32.17 34.79 8.28
CA ASP A 86 -30.98 34.34 9.03
C ASP A 86 -30.39 33.01 8.49
N LYS A 87 -31.09 32.36 7.54
CA LYS A 87 -30.63 31.14 6.85
C LYS A 87 -30.00 31.39 5.48
N LEU A 88 -29.92 32.65 5.03
CA LEU A 88 -29.22 33.00 3.79
C LEU A 88 -27.71 32.74 3.92
N LEU A 89 -27.11 32.19 2.87
CA LEU A 89 -25.65 32.03 2.82
C LEU A 89 -24.99 33.37 2.49
N ASP A 90 -23.88 33.66 3.17
CA ASP A 90 -23.01 34.78 2.80
C ASP A 90 -22.34 34.55 1.44
N ASP A 91 -21.92 35.62 0.77
CA ASP A 91 -21.26 35.54 -0.55
C ASP A 91 -19.93 34.75 -0.53
N LYS A 92 -19.41 34.40 0.65
CA LYS A 92 -18.13 33.72 0.84
C LYS A 92 -18.29 32.21 1.01
N CYS A 93 -19.49 31.69 1.22
CA CYS A 93 -19.82 30.27 1.33
C CYS A 93 -18.86 29.49 2.26
N LYS A 94 -18.64 29.99 3.48
CA LYS A 94 -17.70 29.37 4.42
C LYS A 94 -18.31 28.19 5.18
N LEU A 95 -17.54 27.12 5.33
CA LEU A 95 -17.90 25.98 6.17
C LEU A 95 -17.41 26.17 7.61
N LEU A 96 -18.29 26.00 8.59
CA LEU A 96 -17.91 25.93 10.01
C LEU A 96 -17.43 24.51 10.34
N GLU A 97 -16.12 24.33 10.53
CA GLU A 97 -15.53 23.01 10.79
C GLU A 97 -15.54 22.61 12.28
N ALA A 98 -15.38 23.57 13.21
CA ALA A 98 -15.33 23.27 14.64
C ALA A 98 -15.61 24.53 15.49
N ILE A 99 -16.16 24.31 16.68
CA ILE A 99 -16.22 25.29 17.76
C ILE A 99 -15.33 24.78 18.89
N LEU A 100 -14.27 25.50 19.22
CA LEU A 100 -13.32 25.11 20.26
C LEU A 100 -13.82 25.54 21.64
N ARG A 101 -13.63 24.69 22.66
CA ARG A 101 -13.91 25.07 24.05
C ARG A 101 -12.85 26.06 24.55
N THR A 102 -13.20 26.88 25.53
CA THR A 102 -12.26 27.84 26.15
C THR A 102 -11.02 27.10 26.68
N GLY A 103 -9.84 27.41 26.15
CA GLY A 103 -8.57 26.75 26.49
C GLY A 103 -8.13 25.62 25.53
N GLN A 104 -8.95 25.24 24.54
CA GLN A 104 -8.51 24.40 23.42
C GLN A 104 -7.96 25.27 22.29
N ASN A 105 -6.71 25.00 21.87
CA ASN A 105 -6.05 25.73 20.79
C ASN A 105 -6.07 24.97 19.45
N GLU A 106 -6.47 23.70 19.44
CA GLU A 106 -6.46 22.84 18.25
C GLU A 106 -7.84 22.20 18.05
N LYS A 107 -8.26 22.08 16.78
CA LYS A 107 -9.50 21.38 16.41
C LYS A 107 -9.32 19.86 16.56
N PRO A 108 -10.36 19.12 17.00
CA PRO A 108 -10.35 17.67 16.93
C PRO A 108 -10.10 17.19 15.50
N ALA A 109 -9.47 16.02 15.34
CA ALA A 109 -9.35 15.43 14.01
C ALA A 109 -10.74 15.14 13.45
N ALA A 110 -10.93 15.40 12.15
CA ALA A 110 -12.16 15.06 11.44
C ALA A 110 -11.99 13.69 10.77
N PRO A 111 -13.04 12.86 10.75
CA PRO A 111 -13.04 11.60 10.00
C PRO A 111 -12.72 11.87 8.53
N VAL A 112 -12.10 10.89 7.85
CA VAL A 112 -11.77 11.02 6.43
C VAL A 112 -13.05 11.13 5.61
N THR A 113 -14.10 10.41 6.02
CA THR A 113 -15.41 10.49 5.38
C THR A 113 -16.28 11.58 5.99
N SER A 114 -17.09 12.22 5.14
CA SER A 114 -18.00 13.32 5.50
C SER A 114 -18.83 13.07 6.77
N LEU A 115 -19.04 14.13 7.55
CA LEU A 115 -20.04 14.16 8.63
C LEU A 115 -21.46 14.49 8.10
N VAL A 116 -21.57 14.86 6.83
CA VAL A 116 -22.82 15.27 6.18
C VAL A 116 -23.33 14.18 5.26
N GLN A 117 -22.47 13.55 4.45
CA GLN A 117 -22.87 12.53 3.47
C GLN A 117 -22.59 11.11 3.98
N SER A 118 -23.52 10.19 3.72
CA SER A 118 -23.35 8.77 4.05
C SER A 118 -22.33 8.12 3.10
N SER A 119 -21.55 7.16 3.61
CA SER A 119 -20.48 6.50 2.86
C SER A 119 -20.49 4.99 3.08
N LEU A 120 -20.15 4.22 2.05
CA LEU A 120 -19.97 2.77 2.14
C LEU A 120 -18.50 2.44 2.33
N PHE A 121 -18.21 1.62 3.33
CA PHE A 121 -16.89 1.05 3.61
C PHE A 121 -16.92 -0.40 3.14
N THR A 122 -16.16 -0.71 2.09
CA THR A 122 -15.96 -2.08 1.61
C THR A 122 -14.56 -2.63 1.95
N GLY A 123 -13.76 -1.81 2.65
CA GLY A 123 -12.39 -2.10 3.05
C GLY A 123 -11.42 -2.25 1.87
N SER A 124 -11.62 -1.44 0.83
CA SER A 124 -10.68 -1.30 -0.29
C SER A 124 -9.30 -0.80 0.14
N ARG A 125 -8.25 -1.15 -0.63
CA ARG A 125 -6.83 -0.93 -0.27
C ARG A 125 -6.42 0.55 -0.08
N ASN A 126 -7.13 1.55 -0.63
CA ASN A 126 -6.89 2.99 -0.35
C ASN A 126 -8.05 3.67 0.40
N GLY A 127 -9.11 2.94 0.75
CA GLY A 127 -10.19 3.49 1.58
C GLY A 127 -9.74 3.65 3.04
N PRO A 128 -10.35 4.58 3.81
CA PRO A 128 -10.04 4.70 5.24
C PRO A 128 -10.39 3.39 5.97
N GLN A 129 -9.42 2.86 6.73
CA GLN A 129 -9.67 1.67 7.55
C GLN A 129 -10.69 2.00 8.64
N LEU A 130 -11.67 1.11 8.84
CA LEU A 130 -12.79 1.35 9.76
C LEU A 130 -12.30 1.71 11.16
N PHE A 131 -11.32 0.99 11.72
CA PHE A 131 -10.86 1.27 13.08
C PHE A 131 -10.26 2.69 13.24
N ASN A 132 -9.52 3.19 12.25
CA ASN A 132 -8.97 4.54 12.27
C ASN A 132 -10.11 5.57 12.29
N GLU A 133 -11.10 5.36 11.45
CA GLU A 133 -12.28 6.21 11.39
C GLU A 133 -13.04 6.21 12.73
N LEU A 134 -13.28 5.02 13.31
CA LEU A 134 -13.93 4.89 14.62
C LEU A 134 -13.14 5.63 15.71
N ILE A 135 -11.80 5.55 15.75
CA ILE A 135 -10.98 6.29 16.73
C ILE A 135 -11.15 7.80 16.57
N VAL A 136 -11.11 8.31 15.33
CA VAL A 136 -11.29 9.75 15.05
C VAL A 136 -12.71 10.21 15.42
N GLU A 137 -13.72 9.38 15.14
CA GLU A 137 -15.10 9.64 15.55
C GLU A 137 -15.21 9.72 17.10
N MET A 138 -14.47 8.89 17.85
CA MET A 138 -14.39 8.96 19.33
C MET A 138 -13.76 10.26 19.84
N GLU A 139 -12.86 10.90 19.09
CA GLU A 139 -12.23 12.16 19.51
C GLU A 139 -13.22 13.33 19.62
N SER A 140 -14.30 13.29 18.84
CA SER A 140 -15.32 14.36 18.78
C SER A 140 -16.67 13.96 19.35
N ALA A 141 -16.92 12.68 19.66
CA ALA A 141 -18.18 12.21 20.23
C ALA A 141 -18.44 12.77 21.64
N ASP A 142 -19.72 12.95 21.97
CA ASP A 142 -20.26 13.32 23.29
C ASP A 142 -20.91 12.13 24.02
N ARG A 143 -21.21 11.04 23.29
CA ARG A 143 -21.58 9.71 23.81
C ARG A 143 -21.28 8.64 22.75
N LEU A 144 -20.88 7.44 23.18
CA LEU A 144 -20.66 6.30 22.28
C LEU A 144 -21.55 5.12 22.68
N ASP A 145 -22.35 4.64 21.73
CA ASP A 145 -23.18 3.44 21.88
C ASP A 145 -22.65 2.34 20.93
N ILE A 146 -22.30 1.17 21.46
CA ILE A 146 -21.77 0.03 20.70
C ILE A 146 -22.70 -1.17 20.88
N LEU A 147 -23.15 -1.75 19.77
CA LEU A 147 -23.93 -2.97 19.73
C LEU A 147 -23.23 -3.98 18.84
N VAL A 148 -22.56 -4.98 19.41
CA VAL A 148 -21.80 -5.97 18.62
C VAL A 148 -22.06 -7.39 19.12
N SER A 149 -21.94 -8.35 18.22
CA SER A 149 -22.24 -9.75 18.54
C SER A 149 -21.11 -10.42 19.33
N PHE A 150 -19.86 -9.99 19.11
CA PHE A 150 -18.71 -10.44 19.89
C PHE A 150 -17.60 -9.38 19.95
N ILE A 151 -16.73 -9.54 20.95
CA ILE A 151 -15.59 -8.65 21.22
C ILE A 151 -14.34 -9.51 21.44
N LEU A 152 -13.28 -9.28 20.64
CA LEU A 152 -11.99 -9.95 20.76
C LEU A 152 -10.93 -9.00 21.33
N ASN A 153 -9.90 -9.56 21.96
CA ASN A 153 -8.72 -8.85 22.43
C ASN A 153 -8.05 -8.07 21.30
N SER A 154 -8.00 -8.68 20.10
CA SER A 154 -7.39 -8.09 18.91
C SER A 154 -8.09 -6.80 18.48
N GLY A 155 -9.44 -6.77 18.50
CA GLY A 155 -10.23 -5.57 18.20
C GLY A 155 -10.20 -4.52 19.31
N PHE A 156 -10.29 -4.93 20.58
CA PHE A 156 -10.15 -4.00 21.72
C PHE A 156 -8.78 -3.30 21.71
N ARG A 157 -7.70 -4.03 21.43
CA ARG A 157 -6.34 -3.46 21.37
C ARG A 157 -6.23 -2.32 20.35
N LEU A 158 -6.92 -2.44 19.21
CA LEU A 158 -6.95 -1.39 18.18
C LEU A 158 -7.66 -0.13 18.67
N LEU A 159 -8.85 -0.27 19.28
CA LEU A 159 -9.69 0.85 19.70
C LEU A 159 -9.32 1.44 21.06
N ARG A 160 -8.38 0.82 21.79
CA ARG A 160 -7.97 1.23 23.14
C ARG A 160 -7.67 2.72 23.24
N LYS A 161 -6.90 3.28 22.29
CA LYS A 161 -6.58 4.72 22.24
C LYS A 161 -7.85 5.58 22.23
N GLY A 162 -8.87 5.16 21.49
CA GLY A 162 -10.17 5.86 21.46
C GLY A 162 -10.89 5.79 22.81
N PHE A 163 -10.89 4.63 23.48
CA PHE A 163 -11.46 4.50 24.84
C PHE A 163 -10.70 5.34 25.87
N ASP A 164 -9.36 5.41 25.80
CA ASP A 164 -8.53 6.27 26.64
C ASP A 164 -8.93 7.75 26.45
N ILE A 165 -9.09 8.22 25.21
CA ILE A 165 -9.55 9.59 24.89
C ILE A 165 -10.94 9.87 25.45
N LEU A 166 -11.87 8.92 25.32
CA LEU A 166 -13.23 9.07 25.86
C LEU A 166 -13.22 9.14 27.39
N GLN A 167 -12.38 8.34 28.05
CA GLN A 167 -12.24 8.38 29.51
C GLN A 167 -11.65 9.70 29.99
N ASP A 168 -10.58 10.18 29.35
CA ASP A 168 -9.95 11.47 29.69
C ASP A 168 -10.94 12.63 29.56
N ARG A 169 -11.83 12.56 28.57
CA ARG A 169 -12.92 13.52 28.34
C ARG A 169 -14.18 13.24 29.17
N LYS A 170 -14.21 12.16 29.94
CA LYS A 170 -15.38 11.66 30.71
C LYS A 170 -16.64 11.47 29.86
N VAL A 171 -16.48 11.06 28.61
CA VAL A 171 -17.58 10.80 27.68
C VAL A 171 -18.20 9.43 27.99
N PRO A 172 -19.52 9.33 28.19
CA PRO A 172 -20.18 8.05 28.51
C PRO A 172 -20.14 7.07 27.32
N VAL A 173 -19.88 5.80 27.64
CA VAL A 173 -19.85 4.70 26.67
C VAL A 173 -20.79 3.57 27.11
N ARG A 174 -21.66 3.12 26.22
CA ARG A 174 -22.60 2.01 26.45
C ARG A 174 -22.34 0.89 25.46
N ILE A 175 -22.11 -0.32 25.97
CA ILE A 175 -21.76 -1.48 25.14
C ILE A 175 -22.73 -2.62 25.43
N ILE A 176 -23.35 -3.16 24.37
CA ILE A 176 -24.18 -4.36 24.41
C ILE A 176 -23.48 -5.48 23.63
N THR A 177 -23.36 -6.67 24.23
CA THR A 177 -22.81 -7.86 23.59
C THR A 177 -23.46 -9.17 24.08
N THR A 178 -23.04 -10.32 23.54
CA THR A 178 -23.58 -11.65 23.87
C THR A 178 -22.48 -12.72 23.92
N THR A 179 -22.77 -13.84 24.60
CA THR A 179 -21.94 -15.06 24.62
C THR A 179 -22.41 -16.13 23.62
N TYR A 180 -23.46 -15.87 22.83
CA TYR A 180 -24.14 -16.87 21.98
C TYR A 180 -23.23 -17.67 21.04
N LEU A 181 -22.22 -17.04 20.43
CA LEU A 181 -21.29 -17.70 19.49
C LEU A 181 -19.99 -18.20 20.14
N GLY A 182 -19.77 -17.95 21.43
CA GLY A 182 -18.51 -18.29 22.10
C GLY A 182 -17.26 -17.57 21.59
N ALA A 183 -17.41 -16.62 20.67
CA ALA A 183 -16.29 -15.88 20.10
C ALA A 183 -15.78 -14.78 21.03
N THR A 184 -16.63 -14.18 21.86
CA THR A 184 -16.24 -13.11 22.80
C THR A 184 -15.16 -13.59 23.76
N GLN A 185 -14.05 -12.85 23.85
CA GLN A 185 -12.94 -13.19 24.76
C GLN A 185 -13.14 -12.51 26.12
N LEU A 186 -12.91 -13.27 27.21
CA LEU A 186 -13.12 -12.79 28.57
C LEU A 186 -12.25 -11.56 28.87
N GLU A 187 -10.99 -11.60 28.46
CA GLU A 187 -10.00 -10.56 28.76
C GLU A 187 -10.39 -9.23 28.10
N ALA A 188 -11.04 -9.26 26.93
CA ALA A 188 -11.47 -8.06 26.25
C ALA A 188 -12.58 -7.34 27.03
N ILE A 189 -13.53 -8.11 27.56
CA ILE A 189 -14.61 -7.60 28.42
C ILE A 189 -14.03 -7.06 29.74
N GLU A 190 -13.12 -7.81 30.37
CA GLU A 190 -12.49 -7.39 31.62
C GLU A 190 -11.67 -6.10 31.46
N ASN A 191 -11.03 -5.90 30.31
CA ASN A 191 -10.29 -4.67 30.02
C ASN A 191 -11.22 -3.49 29.72
N LEU A 192 -12.31 -3.70 28.96
CA LEU A 192 -13.33 -2.66 28.75
C LEU A 192 -14.00 -2.24 30.06
N ALA A 193 -14.24 -3.18 30.97
CA ALA A 193 -14.87 -2.91 32.27
C ALA A 193 -13.99 -2.09 33.23
N LYS A 194 -12.68 -1.93 32.95
CA LYS A 194 -11.77 -1.07 33.74
C LYS A 194 -12.07 0.43 33.55
N TYR A 195 -12.66 0.80 32.43
CA TYR A 195 -12.93 2.20 32.10
C TYR A 195 -14.15 2.70 32.90
N SER A 196 -13.94 3.72 33.73
CA SER A 196 -14.99 4.23 34.63
C SER A 196 -16.22 4.83 33.93
N ASN A 197 -16.06 5.23 32.67
CA ASN A 197 -17.10 5.78 31.80
C ASN A 197 -17.78 4.73 30.91
N VAL A 198 -17.38 3.45 30.99
CA VAL A 198 -17.93 2.35 30.19
C VAL A 198 -18.96 1.55 31.00
N GLN A 199 -20.15 1.36 30.42
CA GLN A 199 -21.19 0.48 30.93
C GLN A 199 -21.39 -0.69 29.97
N LEU A 200 -21.25 -1.91 30.49
CA LEU A 200 -21.36 -3.16 29.72
C LEU A 200 -22.63 -3.90 30.07
N LYS A 201 -23.40 -4.29 29.06
CA LYS A 201 -24.54 -5.21 29.18
C LYS A 201 -24.32 -6.44 28.32
N ILE A 202 -24.44 -7.62 28.92
CA ILE A 202 -24.17 -8.91 28.27
C ILE A 202 -25.41 -9.81 28.37
N SER A 203 -25.81 -10.40 27.23
CA SER A 203 -26.75 -11.52 27.23
C SER A 203 -25.98 -12.83 27.35
N PHE A 204 -26.28 -13.56 28.41
CA PHE A 204 -25.73 -14.90 28.69
C PHE A 204 -26.64 -16.03 28.16
N ASP A 205 -27.78 -15.69 27.53
CA ASP A 205 -28.78 -16.66 27.08
C ASP A 205 -28.35 -17.32 25.75
N LYS A 206 -28.25 -18.66 25.79
CA LYS A 206 -27.72 -19.54 24.74
C LYS A 206 -28.75 -19.94 23.68
N LYS A 207 -30.06 -19.83 23.95
CA LYS A 207 -31.10 -20.48 23.12
C LYS A 207 -32.00 -19.51 22.38
N HIS A 208 -32.24 -18.30 22.91
CA HIS A 208 -33.29 -17.42 22.40
C HIS A 208 -32.77 -16.07 21.86
N THR A 209 -31.61 -15.59 22.29
CA THR A 209 -31.08 -14.28 21.85
C THR A 209 -30.09 -14.42 20.71
N ARG A 210 -30.55 -14.30 19.46
CA ARG A 210 -29.69 -14.24 18.27
C ARG A 210 -29.30 -12.79 17.96
N LEU A 211 -28.53 -12.16 18.84
CA LEU A 211 -27.98 -10.83 18.56
C LEU A 211 -26.86 -10.96 17.52
N HIS A 212 -27.18 -10.61 16.28
CA HIS A 212 -26.21 -10.53 15.16
C HIS A 212 -26.00 -9.10 14.64
N ALA A 213 -26.55 -8.10 15.35
CA ALA A 213 -26.36 -6.70 15.03
C ALA A 213 -24.92 -6.26 15.34
N LYS A 214 -24.41 -5.34 14.51
CA LYS A 214 -23.06 -4.79 14.60
C LYS A 214 -23.14 -3.32 14.21
N ALA A 215 -23.02 -2.48 15.21
CA ALA A 215 -23.11 -1.06 15.00
C ALA A 215 -22.38 -0.25 16.07
N TYR A 216 -21.89 0.90 15.63
CA TYR A 216 -21.19 1.90 16.43
C TYR A 216 -21.87 3.24 16.19
N TYR A 217 -22.36 3.87 17.25
CA TYR A 217 -23.09 5.12 17.14
C TYR A 217 -22.44 6.22 17.97
N PHE A 218 -22.00 7.25 17.27
CA PHE A 218 -21.29 8.41 17.79
C PHE A 218 -22.26 9.58 17.89
N HIS A 219 -22.65 9.90 19.12
CA HIS A 219 -23.53 11.01 19.41
C HIS A 219 -22.74 12.30 19.47
N ARG A 220 -23.28 13.36 18.86
CA ARG A 220 -22.76 14.72 18.97
C ARG A 220 -23.89 15.69 19.28
N ASN A 221 -23.68 16.50 20.31
CA ASN A 221 -24.60 17.58 20.67
C ASN A 221 -24.71 18.65 19.56
N SER A 222 -23.76 18.66 18.62
CA SER A 222 -23.79 19.53 17.44
C SER A 222 -24.87 19.15 16.41
N GLY A 223 -25.50 17.98 16.52
CA GLY A 223 -26.46 17.46 15.52
C GLY A 223 -25.81 16.72 14.34
N PHE A 224 -24.49 16.56 14.34
CA PHE A 224 -23.73 15.83 13.30
C PHE A 224 -23.36 14.40 13.77
N SER A 225 -24.30 13.71 14.41
CA SER A 225 -24.10 12.33 14.87
C SER A 225 -23.98 11.37 13.69
N THR A 226 -23.18 10.32 13.85
CA THR A 226 -22.85 9.33 12.81
C THR A 226 -22.99 7.92 13.37
N ALA A 227 -23.53 7.00 12.59
CA ALA A 227 -23.63 5.58 12.94
C ALA A 227 -22.99 4.72 11.86
N TYR A 228 -22.28 3.68 12.27
CA TYR A 228 -21.71 2.66 11.38
C TYR A 228 -22.51 1.40 11.59
N VAL A 229 -23.12 0.87 10.53
CA VAL A 229 -23.95 -0.34 10.57
C VAL A 229 -23.49 -1.30 9.49
N GLY A 230 -23.20 -2.55 9.87
CA GLY A 230 -22.68 -3.50 8.90
C GLY A 230 -22.34 -4.87 9.47
N SER A 231 -21.28 -5.45 8.95
CA SER A 231 -20.80 -6.78 9.30
C SER A 231 -19.60 -6.78 10.25
N SER A 232 -19.11 -5.61 10.68
CA SER A 232 -17.91 -5.50 11.51
C SER A 232 -18.13 -5.57 13.03
N ASN A 233 -17.69 -6.68 13.65
CA ASN A 233 -17.59 -6.81 15.12
C ASN A 233 -16.36 -6.07 15.68
N MET A 234 -16.22 -6.02 17.01
CA MET A 234 -14.99 -5.54 17.67
C MET A 234 -13.92 -6.62 17.63
N SER A 235 -13.49 -6.94 16.42
CA SER A 235 -12.41 -7.87 16.13
C SER A 235 -11.52 -7.28 15.05
N ASP A 236 -10.30 -7.76 15.07
CA ASP A 236 -9.27 -7.31 14.19
C ASP A 236 -9.52 -7.63 12.70
N PRO A 237 -9.91 -8.87 12.32
CA PRO A 237 -10.31 -9.15 10.94
C PRO A 237 -11.47 -8.28 10.48
N ALA A 238 -12.47 -8.06 11.34
CA ALA A 238 -13.69 -7.38 10.95
C ALA A 238 -13.51 -5.85 10.81
N MET A 239 -12.54 -5.27 11.51
CA MET A 239 -12.24 -3.84 11.43
C MET A 239 -11.15 -3.50 10.39
N ARG A 240 -10.41 -4.51 9.90
CA ARG A 240 -9.25 -4.32 9.02
C ARG A 240 -9.29 -5.06 7.68
N GLU A 241 -9.98 -6.20 7.57
CA GLU A 241 -10.00 -6.98 6.33
C GLU A 241 -11.05 -6.45 5.34
N GLY A 242 -10.62 -6.29 4.08
CA GLY A 242 -11.36 -5.67 2.98
C GLY A 242 -12.53 -6.44 2.38
N LEU A 243 -13.20 -7.28 3.17
CA LEU A 243 -14.36 -8.05 2.73
C LEU A 243 -15.65 -7.67 3.49
N GLU A 244 -15.55 -6.83 4.51
CA GLU A 244 -16.70 -6.41 5.31
C GLU A 244 -17.35 -5.15 4.72
N TRP A 245 -18.68 -5.10 4.76
CA TRP A 245 -19.45 -3.97 4.27
C TRP A 245 -20.04 -3.22 5.46
N ASN A 246 -19.66 -1.95 5.62
CA ASN A 246 -20.20 -1.08 6.65
C ASN A 246 -20.73 0.20 6.02
N LEU A 247 -21.99 0.53 6.30
CA LEU A 247 -22.57 1.79 5.91
C LEU A 247 -22.36 2.79 7.05
N LYS A 248 -21.64 3.88 6.78
CA LYS A 248 -21.69 5.09 7.60
C LYS A 248 -22.96 5.86 7.23
N VAL A 249 -23.81 6.03 8.21
CA VAL A 249 -25.05 6.78 8.16
C VAL A 249 -24.82 8.09 8.92
N THR A 250 -25.15 9.22 8.31
CA THR A 250 -25.07 10.53 8.96
C THR A 250 -26.45 11.04 9.32
N SER A 251 -26.53 11.87 10.36
CA SER A 251 -27.81 12.52 10.75
C SER A 251 -28.32 13.51 9.70
N GLN A 252 -27.43 14.02 8.83
CA GLN A 252 -27.75 15.03 7.83
C GLN A 252 -28.29 14.42 6.52
N ASP A 253 -27.84 13.22 6.15
CA ASP A 253 -28.28 12.55 4.90
C ASP A 253 -29.42 11.55 5.17
N LEU A 254 -29.39 10.83 6.30
CA LEU A 254 -30.36 9.77 6.64
C LEU A 254 -30.90 9.90 8.09
N PRO A 255 -31.57 11.02 8.45
CA PRO A 255 -32.03 11.29 9.82
C PRO A 255 -33.00 10.24 10.36
N ASP A 256 -33.89 9.70 9.53
CA ASP A 256 -34.89 8.71 9.96
C ASP A 256 -34.23 7.36 10.32
N ILE A 257 -33.15 6.99 9.64
CA ILE A 257 -32.38 5.78 9.95
C ILE A 257 -31.66 5.94 11.29
N ILE A 258 -31.08 7.10 11.56
CA ILE A 258 -30.44 7.41 12.86
C ILE A 258 -31.46 7.35 14.01
N LYS A 259 -32.64 7.95 13.84
CA LYS A 259 -33.70 7.89 14.87
C LYS A 259 -34.16 6.46 15.14
N LYS A 260 -34.33 5.67 14.08
CA LYS A 260 -34.67 4.25 14.21
C LYS A 260 -33.57 3.47 14.93
N PHE A 261 -32.30 3.74 14.60
CA PHE A 261 -31.16 3.14 15.26
C PHE A 261 -31.17 3.42 16.77
N GLU A 262 -31.37 4.68 17.16
CA GLU A 262 -31.44 5.08 18.56
C GLU A 262 -32.57 4.37 19.30
N ALA A 263 -33.77 4.31 18.71
CA ALA A 263 -34.91 3.62 19.30
C ALA A 263 -34.65 2.11 19.50
N GLU A 264 -34.04 1.43 18.52
CA GLU A 264 -33.69 0.01 18.63
C GLU A 264 -32.59 -0.23 19.67
N PHE A 265 -31.57 0.62 19.72
CA PHE A 265 -30.51 0.53 20.73
C PHE A 265 -31.08 0.70 22.14
N GLU A 266 -31.94 1.69 22.38
CA GLU A 266 -32.62 1.89 23.66
C GLU A 266 -33.52 0.70 24.02
N GLY A 267 -34.19 0.10 23.04
CA GLY A 267 -34.96 -1.13 23.22
C GLY A 267 -34.11 -2.28 23.76
N TYR A 268 -32.93 -2.52 23.18
CA TYR A 268 -31.99 -3.52 23.68
C TYR A 268 -31.36 -3.12 25.02
N TRP A 269 -30.98 -1.86 25.17
CA TRP A 269 -30.34 -1.36 26.39
C TRP A 269 -31.25 -1.53 27.59
N ASN A 270 -32.56 -1.31 27.44
CA ASN A 270 -33.53 -1.44 28.54
C ASN A 270 -34.20 -2.82 28.63
N SER A 271 -33.80 -3.77 27.78
CA SER A 271 -34.31 -5.14 27.80
C SER A 271 -33.76 -5.94 28.99
N GLN A 272 -34.62 -6.79 29.57
CA GLN A 272 -34.25 -7.72 30.65
C GLN A 272 -33.32 -8.85 30.18
N ILE A 273 -33.19 -9.06 28.86
CA ILE A 273 -32.34 -10.10 28.27
C ILE A 273 -30.85 -9.78 28.47
N PHE A 274 -30.50 -8.50 28.57
CA PHE A 274 -29.12 -8.06 28.76
C PHE A 274 -28.89 -7.62 30.21
N SER A 275 -27.95 -8.27 30.88
CA SER A 275 -27.59 -7.97 32.27
C SER A 275 -26.37 -7.06 32.33
N ASN A 276 -26.35 -6.12 33.27
CA ASN A 276 -25.15 -5.34 33.57
C ASN A 276 -23.99 -6.27 33.96
N TYR A 277 -22.83 -6.07 33.37
CA TYR A 277 -21.60 -6.77 33.72
C TYR A 277 -20.84 -5.99 34.79
N ARG A 278 -20.57 -6.61 35.94
CA ARG A 278 -19.75 -6.02 37.00
C ARG A 278 -18.40 -6.71 37.06
N GLN A 279 -17.36 -5.91 36.87
CA GLN A 279 -15.97 -6.37 36.90
C GLN A 279 -15.68 -7.15 38.19
N GLY A 280 -14.98 -8.28 38.07
CA GLY A 280 -14.59 -9.13 39.21
C GLY A 280 -15.72 -9.98 39.81
N VAL A 281 -16.98 -9.54 39.74
CA VAL A 281 -18.15 -10.29 40.26
C VAL A 281 -18.69 -11.27 39.22
N ASP A 282 -18.93 -10.78 38.00
CA ASP A 282 -19.56 -11.56 36.93
C ASP A 282 -18.52 -12.32 36.06
N LYS A 283 -17.23 -12.22 36.39
CA LYS A 283 -16.13 -12.88 35.67
C LYS A 283 -16.30 -14.39 35.56
N LYS A 284 -16.61 -15.08 36.66
CA LYS A 284 -16.83 -16.54 36.67
C LYS A 284 -18.04 -16.93 35.82
N LYS A 285 -19.13 -16.18 35.94
CA LYS A 285 -20.36 -16.38 35.17
C LYS A 285 -20.11 -16.23 33.66
N LEU A 286 -19.28 -15.27 33.27
CA LEU A 286 -18.87 -15.08 31.87
C LEU A 286 -17.96 -16.21 31.38
N GLN A 287 -16.95 -16.60 32.16
CA GLN A 287 -16.08 -17.73 31.82
C GLN A 287 -16.89 -19.02 31.61
N GLU A 288 -17.78 -19.37 32.54
CA GLU A 288 -18.65 -20.55 32.44
C GLU A 288 -19.58 -20.48 31.22
N ALA A 289 -20.06 -19.28 30.87
CA ALA A 289 -20.88 -19.09 29.68
C ALA A 289 -20.09 -19.33 28.37
N LEU A 290 -18.80 -18.95 28.34
CA LEU A 290 -17.90 -19.09 27.19
C LEU A 290 -17.31 -20.50 27.03
N ASP A 291 -16.92 -21.16 28.12
CA ASP A 291 -16.35 -22.51 28.09
C ASP A 291 -17.32 -23.54 27.49
N ILE A 292 -18.62 -23.39 27.79
CA ILE A 292 -19.67 -24.26 27.28
C ILE A 292 -19.91 -24.04 25.77
N SER A 293 -19.55 -22.87 25.22
CA SER A 293 -19.69 -22.56 23.78
C SER A 293 -18.48 -22.98 22.92
N GLY A 294 -17.31 -23.27 23.52
CA GLY A 294 -16.07 -23.60 22.82
C GLY A 294 -16.01 -24.96 22.10
N ILE A 295 -17.07 -25.80 22.21
CA ILE A 295 -17.06 -27.18 21.67
C ILE A 295 -17.31 -27.25 20.14
N ARG A 296 -17.60 -26.13 19.44
CA ARG A 296 -18.05 -26.16 18.02
C ARG A 296 -17.24 -25.36 16.99
N VAL A 297 -15.95 -25.15 17.19
CA VAL A 297 -15.05 -24.68 16.12
C VAL A 297 -13.84 -25.60 16.00
N ASN A 298 -14.08 -26.85 15.64
CA ASN A 298 -13.03 -27.81 15.31
C ASN A 298 -13.47 -28.64 14.12
N SER A 299 -13.21 -28.16 12.90
CA SER A 299 -12.98 -29.00 11.71
C SER A 299 -12.83 -28.15 10.45
N PHE A 300 -11.61 -27.98 9.97
CA PHE A 300 -11.29 -28.01 8.53
C PHE A 300 -9.81 -28.38 8.37
N SER A 301 -9.52 -29.67 8.56
CA SER A 301 -8.28 -30.29 8.06
C SER A 301 -8.66 -31.45 7.16
N GLN A 302 -8.59 -31.23 5.85
CA GLN A 302 -8.41 -32.30 4.87
C GLN A 302 -7.52 -31.79 3.74
N SER A 303 -6.24 -32.16 3.80
CA SER A 303 -5.34 -32.11 2.66
C SER A 303 -5.61 -33.32 1.75
N LYS A 304 -6.34 -33.09 0.66
CA LYS A 304 -6.25 -33.91 -0.56
C LYS A 304 -5.22 -33.25 -1.49
N PHE A 305 -4.45 -34.08 -2.20
CA PHE A 305 -3.53 -33.64 -3.26
C PHE A 305 -4.27 -32.71 -4.25
N MET A 306 -4.03 -31.41 -4.14
CA MET A 306 -4.52 -30.40 -5.09
C MET A 306 -3.42 -30.09 -6.10
N ASP A 307 -3.81 -29.77 -7.32
CA ASP A 307 -2.93 -29.17 -8.31
C ASP A 307 -2.31 -27.89 -7.74
N VAL A 308 -0.98 -27.82 -7.72
CA VAL A 308 -0.26 -26.59 -7.36
C VAL A 308 -0.39 -25.61 -8.53
N ASN A 309 -1.44 -24.79 -8.46
CA ASN A 309 -1.60 -23.60 -9.28
C ASN A 309 -0.79 -22.46 -8.67
N ALA A 310 -0.06 -21.73 -9.51
CA ALA A 310 0.70 -20.56 -9.10
C ALA A 310 -0.27 -19.46 -8.63
N TYR A 311 0.04 -18.82 -7.50
CA TYR A 311 -0.68 -17.61 -7.10
C TYR A 311 -0.44 -16.47 -8.12
N PRO A 312 -1.34 -15.46 -8.22
CA PRO A 312 -1.17 -14.35 -9.15
C PRO A 312 0.20 -13.67 -9.09
N PHE A 313 0.74 -13.42 -7.89
CA PHE A 313 2.07 -12.83 -7.73
C PHE A 313 3.20 -13.75 -8.22
N GLN A 314 3.06 -15.08 -8.07
CA GLN A 314 4.03 -16.05 -8.58
C GLN A 314 4.01 -16.05 -10.10
N ASN A 315 2.83 -15.96 -10.73
CA ASN A 315 2.72 -15.78 -12.17
C ASN A 315 3.40 -14.49 -12.64
N ARG A 316 3.19 -13.36 -11.94
CA ARG A 316 3.87 -12.08 -12.24
C ARG A 316 5.40 -12.22 -12.17
N ILE A 317 5.93 -12.91 -11.16
CA ILE A 317 7.38 -13.17 -11.05
C ILE A 317 7.86 -14.04 -12.22
N LEU A 318 7.11 -15.09 -12.56
CA LEU A 318 7.45 -15.98 -13.68
C LEU A 318 7.37 -15.26 -15.04
N GLU A 319 6.41 -14.36 -15.23
CA GLU A 319 6.28 -13.49 -16.41
C GLU A 319 7.44 -12.48 -16.49
N ASN A 320 7.85 -11.89 -15.37
CA ASN A 320 9.03 -11.01 -15.33
C ASN A 320 10.32 -11.78 -15.67
N LEU A 321 10.48 -13.01 -15.15
CA LEU A 321 11.60 -13.88 -15.51
C LEU A 321 11.60 -14.23 -16.99
N GLU A 322 10.43 -14.56 -17.55
CA GLU A 322 10.26 -14.84 -18.97
C GLU A 322 10.54 -13.59 -19.82
N ALA A 323 10.09 -12.42 -19.39
CA ALA A 323 10.36 -11.13 -20.03
C ALA A 323 11.87 -10.80 -20.01
N GLU A 324 12.58 -11.00 -18.90
CA GLU A 324 14.04 -10.83 -18.83
C GLU A 324 14.75 -11.73 -19.85
N ARG A 325 14.31 -12.99 -19.98
CA ARG A 325 14.92 -13.95 -20.90
C ARG A 325 14.61 -13.65 -22.36
N MET A 326 13.35 -13.38 -22.68
CA MET A 326 12.88 -13.18 -24.06
C MET A 326 13.17 -11.77 -24.59
N LEU A 327 13.02 -10.73 -23.77
CA LEU A 327 13.16 -9.34 -24.22
C LEU A 327 14.58 -8.80 -24.06
N ARG A 328 15.33 -9.29 -23.06
CA ARG A 328 16.67 -8.76 -22.72
C ARG A 328 17.78 -9.78 -22.97
N GLY A 329 17.45 -11.03 -23.30
CA GLY A 329 18.43 -12.10 -23.41
C GLY A 329 19.15 -12.39 -22.08
N SER A 330 18.55 -11.99 -20.95
CA SER A 330 19.15 -12.11 -19.62
C SER A 330 18.67 -13.40 -18.96
N PHE A 331 19.55 -14.40 -18.93
CA PHE A 331 19.27 -15.72 -18.31
C PHE A 331 19.89 -15.90 -16.92
N LYS A 332 20.57 -14.87 -16.40
CA LYS A 332 21.07 -14.80 -15.03
C LYS A 332 20.16 -13.85 -14.26
N ASN A 333 19.18 -14.41 -13.55
CA ASN A 333 18.09 -13.64 -12.95
C ASN A 333 18.12 -13.75 -11.42
N LEU A 334 18.04 -12.61 -10.73
CA LEU A 334 17.86 -12.54 -9.28
C LEU A 334 16.40 -12.21 -8.95
N VAL A 335 15.76 -13.03 -8.13
CA VAL A 335 14.43 -12.77 -7.58
C VAL A 335 14.55 -12.43 -6.10
N ILE A 336 14.03 -11.26 -5.74
CA ILE A 336 13.87 -10.86 -4.35
C ILE A 336 12.46 -11.27 -3.91
N ALA A 337 12.31 -12.07 -2.88
CA ALA A 337 11.00 -12.46 -2.38
C ALA A 337 11.01 -12.55 -0.85
N ALA A 338 10.03 -11.87 -0.23
CA ALA A 338 9.89 -11.83 1.22
C ALA A 338 9.86 -13.24 1.83
N THR A 339 10.40 -13.38 3.04
CA THR A 339 10.45 -14.67 3.73
C THR A 339 9.04 -15.23 3.95
N GLY A 340 8.81 -16.52 3.66
CA GLY A 340 7.49 -17.15 3.83
C GLY A 340 6.58 -17.10 2.60
N THR A 341 7.00 -16.49 1.47
CA THR A 341 6.19 -16.34 0.24
C THR A 341 6.30 -17.48 -0.77
N GLY A 342 6.96 -18.59 -0.41
CA GLY A 342 7.11 -19.74 -1.30
C GLY A 342 8.18 -19.57 -2.40
N LYS A 343 9.36 -19.01 -2.06
CA LYS A 343 10.51 -18.90 -2.98
C LYS A 343 10.80 -20.19 -3.74
N THR A 344 10.78 -21.32 -3.03
CA THR A 344 11.01 -22.63 -3.64
C THR A 344 9.92 -23.01 -4.64
N VAL A 345 8.65 -22.64 -4.37
CA VAL A 345 7.54 -22.89 -5.30
C VAL A 345 7.76 -22.11 -6.59
N ILE A 346 8.22 -20.86 -6.52
CA ILE A 346 8.58 -20.06 -7.70
C ILE A 346 9.64 -20.78 -8.54
N ALA A 347 10.74 -21.22 -7.91
CA ALA A 347 11.81 -21.93 -8.62
C ALA A 347 11.35 -23.26 -9.24
N ALA A 348 10.51 -24.01 -8.54
CA ALA A 348 9.96 -25.27 -9.04
C ALA A 348 9.01 -25.05 -10.23
N LEU A 349 8.16 -24.01 -10.17
CA LEU A 349 7.27 -23.63 -11.26
C LEU A 349 8.03 -23.11 -12.48
N ASP A 350 9.08 -22.31 -12.27
CA ASP A 350 9.96 -21.81 -13.34
C ASP A 350 10.68 -22.97 -14.04
N TYR A 351 11.24 -23.90 -13.27
CA TYR A 351 11.83 -25.13 -13.81
C TYR A 351 10.80 -25.96 -14.58
N ARG A 352 9.57 -26.11 -14.07
CA ARG A 352 8.48 -26.81 -14.78
C ARG A 352 8.15 -26.15 -16.13
N ARG A 353 8.08 -24.81 -16.18
CA ARG A 353 7.90 -24.05 -17.45
C ARG A 353 9.06 -24.31 -18.41
N PHE A 354 10.29 -24.33 -17.89
CA PHE A 354 11.47 -24.63 -18.69
C PHE A 354 11.48 -26.06 -19.25
N VAL A 355 11.05 -27.07 -18.47
CA VAL A 355 10.83 -28.44 -18.97
C VAL A 355 9.80 -28.46 -20.11
N GLY A 356 8.69 -27.73 -19.96
CA GLY A 356 7.67 -27.59 -21.01
C GLY A 356 8.23 -26.99 -22.31
N SER A 357 9.05 -25.95 -22.21
CA SER A 357 9.71 -25.31 -23.36
C SER A 357 10.74 -26.22 -24.06
N ASN A 358 11.24 -27.25 -23.38
CA ASN A 358 12.19 -28.23 -23.91
C ASN A 358 11.51 -29.55 -24.31
N GLN A 359 10.28 -29.49 -24.82
CA GLN A 359 9.52 -30.65 -25.32
C GLN A 359 9.37 -31.78 -24.28
N GLY A 360 9.32 -31.42 -22.98
CA GLY A 360 9.19 -32.38 -21.88
C GLY A 360 10.50 -33.03 -21.44
N ARG A 361 11.64 -32.74 -22.09
CA ARG A 361 12.96 -33.17 -21.59
C ARG A 361 13.27 -32.43 -20.29
N ARG A 362 13.71 -33.18 -19.26
CA ARG A 362 14.14 -32.63 -17.97
C ARG A 362 15.60 -32.16 -18.02
N PRO A 363 15.86 -30.85 -18.00
CA PRO A 363 17.22 -30.31 -18.05
C PRO A 363 17.91 -30.55 -16.70
N LYS A 364 19.22 -30.82 -16.74
CA LYS A 364 19.99 -31.12 -15.52
C LYS A 364 19.98 -29.94 -14.55
N LEU A 365 19.59 -30.20 -13.29
CA LEU A 365 19.30 -29.19 -12.27
C LEU A 365 20.28 -29.30 -11.10
N LEU A 366 20.86 -28.17 -10.68
CA LEU A 366 21.56 -28.03 -9.41
C LEU A 366 20.82 -27.03 -8.52
N PHE A 367 20.37 -27.46 -7.35
CA PHE A 367 19.78 -26.60 -6.33
C PHE A 367 20.73 -26.49 -5.13
N LEU A 368 21.10 -25.26 -4.79
CA LEU A 368 22.02 -24.95 -3.71
C LEU A 368 21.34 -24.14 -2.62
N ALA A 369 21.58 -24.52 -1.36
CA ALA A 369 21.16 -23.77 -0.17
C ALA A 369 22.25 -23.85 0.92
N HIS A 370 22.12 -23.07 2.01
CA HIS A 370 23.15 -23.04 3.07
C HIS A 370 22.95 -24.07 4.17
N ARG A 371 21.74 -24.64 4.31
CA ARG A 371 21.38 -25.57 5.39
C ARG A 371 20.67 -26.80 4.87
N ASP A 372 20.89 -27.94 5.52
CA ASP A 372 20.32 -29.23 5.12
C ASP A 372 18.79 -29.28 5.27
N GLU A 373 18.23 -28.61 6.28
CA GLU A 373 16.78 -28.56 6.51
C GLU A 373 16.04 -27.89 5.35
N ILE A 374 16.62 -26.81 4.79
CA ILE A 374 16.07 -26.07 3.64
C ILE A 374 16.08 -26.95 2.39
N LEU A 375 17.13 -27.76 2.21
CA LEU A 375 17.23 -28.67 1.06
C LEU A 375 16.16 -29.74 1.08
N THR A 376 15.90 -30.36 2.24
CA THR A 376 14.85 -31.39 2.35
C THR A 376 13.48 -30.80 2.05
N GLN A 377 13.13 -29.65 2.64
CA GLN A 377 11.88 -28.95 2.32
C GLN A 377 11.78 -28.56 0.84
N SER A 378 12.90 -28.14 0.25
CA SER A 378 12.92 -27.70 -1.14
C SER A 378 12.76 -28.85 -2.12
N LEU A 379 13.41 -29.98 -1.84
CA LEU A 379 13.27 -31.21 -2.60
C LEU A 379 11.82 -31.70 -2.61
N ASP A 380 11.16 -31.71 -1.44
CA ASP A 380 9.76 -32.10 -1.33
C ASP A 380 8.84 -31.17 -2.14
N THR A 381 9.12 -29.86 -2.13
CA THR A 381 8.37 -28.88 -2.94
C THR A 381 8.50 -29.17 -4.43
N PHE A 382 9.70 -29.44 -4.93
CA PHE A 382 9.93 -29.79 -6.34
C PHE A 382 9.20 -31.08 -6.72
N ARG A 383 9.21 -32.11 -5.86
CA ARG A 383 8.49 -33.37 -6.07
C ARG A 383 6.98 -33.17 -6.20
N ILE A 384 6.41 -32.30 -5.37
CA ILE A 384 4.99 -31.94 -5.43
C ILE A 384 4.66 -31.20 -6.73
N VAL A 385 5.42 -30.16 -7.07
CA VAL A 385 5.16 -29.30 -8.26
C VAL A 385 5.33 -30.06 -9.58
N LEU A 386 6.31 -30.96 -9.64
CA LEU A 386 6.60 -31.81 -10.81
C LEU A 386 5.77 -33.10 -10.83
N LYS A 387 5.02 -33.40 -9.75
CA LYS A 387 4.25 -34.63 -9.57
C LYS A 387 5.11 -35.90 -9.71
N ASP A 388 6.30 -35.88 -9.12
CA ASP A 388 7.25 -36.99 -9.17
C ASP A 388 7.95 -37.18 -7.83
N ALA A 389 7.56 -38.23 -7.09
CA ALA A 389 8.11 -38.54 -5.78
C ALA A 389 9.58 -39.00 -5.83
N ASN A 390 10.07 -39.45 -6.98
CA ASN A 390 11.44 -39.93 -7.17
C ASN A 390 12.37 -38.84 -7.73
N PHE A 391 11.87 -37.62 -7.89
CA PHE A 391 12.67 -36.53 -8.45
C PHE A 391 13.82 -36.14 -7.52
N ALA A 392 15.01 -36.06 -8.14
CA ALA A 392 16.28 -35.58 -7.60
C ALA A 392 16.84 -36.32 -6.38
N SER A 393 18.16 -36.16 -6.20
CA SER A 393 18.91 -36.68 -5.06
C SER A 393 19.46 -35.54 -4.20
N GLN A 394 19.67 -35.82 -2.91
CA GLN A 394 20.27 -34.88 -1.97
C GLN A 394 21.68 -35.36 -1.58
N LEU A 395 22.65 -34.45 -1.57
CA LEU A 395 24.03 -34.71 -1.18
C LEU A 395 24.38 -33.90 0.08
N GLY A 396 24.84 -34.58 1.15
CA GLY A 396 25.12 -33.97 2.46
C GLY A 396 24.38 -34.67 3.62
N GLY A 397 24.52 -34.14 4.83
CA GLY A 397 23.76 -34.59 6.01
C GLY A 397 23.95 -36.06 6.42
N GLY A 398 25.13 -36.64 6.17
CA GLY A 398 25.44 -38.05 6.51
C GLY A 398 24.81 -39.09 5.57
N ARG A 399 24.24 -38.68 4.43
CA ARG A 399 23.63 -39.58 3.43
C ARG A 399 24.68 -40.17 2.47
N PRO A 400 24.42 -41.37 1.89
CA PRO A 400 25.28 -41.94 0.85
C PRO A 400 25.33 -41.06 -0.40
N ASP A 401 26.42 -41.17 -1.14
CA ASP A 401 26.59 -40.46 -2.40
C ASP A 401 25.54 -40.93 -3.44
N PRO A 402 24.90 -40.00 -4.17
CA PRO A 402 23.87 -40.36 -5.12
C PRO A 402 24.46 -41.04 -6.36
N ALA A 403 23.76 -42.05 -6.86
CA ALA A 403 24.17 -42.80 -8.06
C ALA A 403 24.16 -41.95 -9.35
N ASN A 404 23.38 -40.86 -9.36
CA ASN A 404 23.32 -39.89 -10.46
C ASN A 404 23.23 -38.46 -9.90
N MET A 405 23.97 -37.53 -10.50
CA MET A 405 24.02 -36.11 -10.15
C MET A 405 23.25 -35.21 -11.13
N ASP A 406 22.46 -35.76 -12.06
CA ASP A 406 21.71 -34.96 -13.06
C ASP A 406 20.71 -33.97 -12.42
N HIS A 407 20.11 -34.32 -11.29
CA HIS A 407 19.22 -33.45 -10.52
C HIS A 407 19.64 -33.50 -9.05
N LEU A 408 20.39 -32.50 -8.60
CA LEU A 408 21.11 -32.52 -7.33
C LEU A 408 20.68 -31.38 -6.41
N PHE A 409 20.37 -31.70 -5.17
CA PHE A 409 20.15 -30.76 -4.07
C PHE A 409 21.32 -30.87 -3.10
N CYS A 410 22.08 -29.80 -2.88
CA CYS A 410 23.33 -29.86 -2.13
C CYS A 410 23.55 -28.56 -1.34
N THR A 411 24.21 -28.65 -0.18
CA THR A 411 24.58 -27.42 0.54
C THR A 411 25.76 -26.75 -0.14
N VAL A 412 25.84 -25.41 -0.09
CA VAL A 412 27.01 -24.68 -0.63
C VAL A 412 28.32 -25.17 0.02
N GLN A 413 28.28 -25.47 1.32
CA GLN A 413 29.42 -26.04 2.04
C GLN A 413 29.82 -27.41 1.50
N THR A 414 28.87 -28.32 1.29
CA THR A 414 29.15 -29.68 0.77
C THR A 414 29.62 -29.62 -0.68
N PHE A 415 29.02 -28.75 -1.48
CA PHE A 415 29.45 -28.48 -2.86
C PHE A 415 30.91 -28.01 -2.90
N HIS A 416 31.29 -27.09 -2.00
CA HIS A 416 32.66 -26.61 -1.85
C HIS A 416 33.63 -27.69 -1.35
N ALA A 417 33.30 -28.36 -0.25
CA ALA A 417 34.16 -29.36 0.37
C ALA A 417 34.45 -30.55 -0.54
N ARG A 418 33.53 -30.89 -1.45
CA ARG A 418 33.69 -32.01 -2.39
C ARG A 418 34.26 -31.60 -3.75
N GLU A 419 34.50 -30.31 -3.94
CA GLU A 419 35.02 -29.71 -5.17
C GLU A 419 34.25 -30.16 -6.42
N LEU A 420 32.91 -30.12 -6.39
CA LEU A 420 32.11 -30.72 -7.47
C LEU A 420 32.37 -30.10 -8.86
N TRP A 421 32.86 -28.85 -8.91
CA TRP A 421 33.28 -28.21 -10.17
C TRP A 421 34.55 -28.83 -10.79
N THR A 422 35.38 -29.56 -10.04
CA THR A 422 36.54 -30.26 -10.63
C THR A 422 36.17 -31.61 -11.23
N LYS A 423 35.00 -32.15 -10.85
CA LYS A 423 34.53 -33.50 -11.21
C LYS A 423 33.51 -33.52 -12.34
N LEU A 424 32.86 -32.40 -12.60
CA LEU A 424 31.79 -32.26 -13.59
C LEU A 424 32.19 -31.21 -14.65
N PRO A 425 31.78 -31.37 -15.92
CA PRO A 425 32.07 -30.37 -16.94
C PRO A 425 31.28 -29.07 -16.71
N ALA A 426 31.78 -27.96 -17.24
CA ALA A 426 31.22 -26.62 -17.00
C ALA A 426 29.78 -26.46 -17.51
N ASP A 427 29.38 -27.21 -18.53
CA ASP A 427 28.04 -27.23 -19.14
C ASP A 427 27.16 -28.37 -18.61
N TYR A 428 27.58 -29.09 -17.56
CA TYR A 428 26.84 -30.23 -17.03
C TYR A 428 25.45 -29.87 -16.53
N TYR A 429 25.30 -28.77 -15.79
CA TYR A 429 24.01 -28.30 -15.30
C TYR A 429 23.45 -27.25 -16.24
N GLU A 430 22.24 -27.48 -16.73
CA GLU A 430 21.54 -26.54 -17.61
C GLU A 430 20.75 -25.50 -16.82
N TYR A 431 20.37 -25.85 -15.59
CA TYR A 431 19.60 -25.00 -14.69
C TYR A 431 20.23 -25.01 -13.30
N ILE A 432 20.59 -23.83 -12.78
CA ILE A 432 21.14 -23.69 -11.42
C ILE A 432 20.24 -22.76 -10.62
N VAL A 433 19.82 -23.22 -9.44
CA VAL A 433 19.13 -22.40 -8.43
C VAL A 433 20.04 -22.23 -7.23
N VAL A 434 20.22 -20.98 -6.79
CA VAL A 434 20.90 -20.67 -5.53
C VAL A 434 19.92 -19.96 -4.62
N ASP A 435 19.46 -20.67 -3.58
CA ASP A 435 18.59 -20.09 -2.56
C ASP A 435 19.41 -19.33 -1.51
N GLU A 436 18.80 -18.25 -1.01
CA GLU A 436 19.41 -17.24 -0.14
C GLU A 436 20.85 -16.85 -0.57
N VAL A 437 20.97 -16.42 -1.83
CA VAL A 437 22.27 -16.16 -2.47
C VAL A 437 23.13 -15.09 -1.75
N HIS A 438 22.56 -14.32 -0.83
CA HIS A 438 23.26 -13.27 -0.09
C HIS A 438 24.18 -13.77 1.05
N HIS A 439 24.12 -15.04 1.47
CA HIS A 439 24.86 -15.51 2.66
C HIS A 439 26.31 -15.94 2.43
N SER A 440 26.70 -16.49 1.26
CA SER A 440 28.06 -17.04 1.13
C SER A 440 29.12 -15.98 0.86
N ALA A 441 30.36 -16.28 1.29
CA ALA A 441 31.56 -15.53 0.92
C ALA A 441 31.85 -15.64 -0.59
N ALA A 442 32.53 -14.63 -1.14
CA ALA A 442 32.89 -14.59 -2.56
C ALA A 442 33.71 -15.82 -3.02
N SER A 443 34.54 -16.38 -2.14
CA SER A 443 35.34 -17.60 -2.41
C SER A 443 34.46 -18.83 -2.62
N SER A 444 33.42 -19.03 -1.80
CA SER A 444 32.50 -20.16 -1.89
C SER A 444 31.68 -20.16 -3.19
N TYR A 445 31.49 -18.99 -3.80
CA TYR A 445 30.76 -18.82 -5.05
C TYR A 445 31.62 -18.92 -6.31
N GLN A 446 32.97 -18.93 -6.21
CA GLN A 446 33.84 -19.04 -7.39
C GLN A 446 33.56 -20.31 -8.19
N GLY A 447 33.42 -21.46 -7.53
CA GLY A 447 33.08 -22.73 -8.19
C GLY A 447 31.67 -22.76 -8.80
N ILE A 448 30.76 -21.88 -8.35
CA ILE A 448 29.36 -21.83 -8.80
C ILE A 448 29.20 -20.85 -9.96
N PHE A 449 29.57 -19.58 -9.77
CA PHE A 449 29.39 -18.52 -10.78
C PHE A 449 30.59 -18.37 -11.72
N GLY A 450 31.78 -18.85 -11.34
CA GLY A 450 33.01 -18.73 -12.13
C GLY A 450 33.28 -19.92 -13.04
N PHE A 451 32.85 -21.14 -12.67
CA PHE A 451 33.09 -22.36 -13.45
C PHE A 451 31.90 -22.80 -14.29
N PHE A 452 30.74 -23.06 -13.67
CA PHE A 452 29.56 -23.58 -14.37
C PHE A 452 28.95 -22.52 -15.30
N LYS A 453 28.50 -22.96 -16.48
CA LYS A 453 27.88 -22.14 -17.53
C LYS A 453 26.46 -22.63 -17.84
N PRO A 454 25.52 -22.53 -16.88
CA PRO A 454 24.16 -23.00 -17.12
C PRO A 454 23.43 -22.13 -18.13
N ARG A 455 22.41 -22.70 -18.78
CA ARG A 455 21.49 -21.95 -19.63
C ARG A 455 20.60 -21.02 -18.82
N ILE A 456 20.22 -21.41 -17.60
CA ILE A 456 19.49 -20.56 -16.65
C ILE A 456 20.20 -20.58 -15.30
N LEU A 457 20.47 -19.38 -14.77
CA LEU A 457 20.94 -19.17 -13.40
C LEU A 457 19.91 -18.34 -12.64
N LEU A 458 19.29 -18.93 -11.64
CA LEU A 458 18.27 -18.30 -10.80
C LEU A 458 18.78 -18.12 -9.38
N GLY A 459 18.94 -16.86 -8.96
CA GLY A 459 19.19 -16.51 -7.56
C GLY A 459 17.87 -16.20 -6.87
N LEU A 460 17.65 -16.78 -5.69
CA LEU A 460 16.53 -16.41 -4.82
C LEU A 460 17.10 -15.78 -3.56
N THR A 461 16.49 -14.70 -3.11
CA THR A 461 16.89 -14.04 -1.88
C THR A 461 15.75 -13.26 -1.27
N ALA A 462 15.73 -13.09 0.05
CA ALA A 462 14.90 -12.05 0.65
C ALA A 462 15.50 -10.64 0.42
N THR A 463 16.81 -10.55 0.21
CA THR A 463 17.56 -9.29 0.17
C THR A 463 18.79 -9.36 -0.73
N PRO A 464 19.04 -8.36 -1.60
CA PRO A 464 20.19 -8.38 -2.52
C PRO A 464 21.49 -7.91 -1.87
N GLU A 465 21.40 -7.11 -0.79
CA GLU A 465 22.54 -6.57 -0.06
C GLU A 465 23.17 -7.63 0.85
N ARG A 466 24.50 -7.78 0.81
CA ARG A 466 25.23 -8.68 1.69
C ARG A 466 25.67 -7.96 2.97
N MET A 467 25.83 -8.72 4.06
CA MET A 467 26.23 -8.18 5.37
C MET A 467 27.67 -7.62 5.39
N ASP A 468 28.51 -8.05 4.44
CA ASP A 468 29.88 -7.55 4.23
C ASP A 468 29.93 -6.29 3.35
N GLY A 469 28.79 -5.79 2.87
CA GLY A 469 28.70 -4.60 2.01
C GLY A 469 28.94 -4.87 0.52
N GLU A 470 29.24 -6.11 0.14
CA GLU A 470 29.41 -6.50 -1.26
C GLU A 470 28.07 -6.75 -1.95
N ASN A 471 27.96 -6.42 -3.24
CA ASN A 471 26.70 -6.57 -3.97
C ASN A 471 26.62 -7.92 -4.70
N ILE A 472 25.58 -8.72 -4.46
CA ILE A 472 25.36 -9.99 -5.17
C ILE A 472 24.92 -9.79 -6.62
N LEU A 473 24.41 -8.59 -6.95
CA LEU A 473 23.89 -8.24 -8.26
C LEU A 473 24.93 -8.43 -9.39
N LYS A 474 26.23 -8.34 -9.08
CA LYS A 474 27.32 -8.59 -10.04
C LYS A 474 27.27 -9.95 -10.71
N TYR A 475 26.69 -10.96 -10.05
CA TYR A 475 26.53 -12.31 -10.62
C TYR A 475 25.26 -12.46 -11.48
N PHE A 476 24.36 -11.48 -11.43
CA PHE A 476 23.04 -11.48 -12.06
C PHE A 476 22.83 -10.25 -12.96
N ASN A 477 23.88 -9.85 -13.70
CA ASN A 477 23.86 -8.73 -14.66
C ASN A 477 23.47 -7.39 -14.02
N ASP A 478 23.88 -7.16 -12.77
CA ASP A 478 23.61 -5.96 -11.98
C ASP A 478 22.12 -5.59 -11.86
N ARG A 479 21.24 -6.60 -11.94
CA ARG A 479 19.79 -6.40 -12.06
C ARG A 479 18.99 -7.38 -11.22
N VAL A 480 17.94 -6.86 -10.58
CA VAL A 480 16.85 -7.67 -9.99
C VAL A 480 15.81 -7.93 -11.08
N ALA A 481 15.52 -9.19 -11.36
CA ALA A 481 14.54 -9.59 -12.37
C ALA A 481 13.10 -9.42 -11.87
N ALA A 482 12.85 -9.75 -10.61
CA ALA A 482 11.54 -9.57 -9.98
C ALA A 482 11.70 -9.36 -8.47
N GLU A 483 10.79 -8.62 -7.87
CA GLU A 483 10.74 -8.37 -6.43
C GLU A 483 9.32 -8.61 -5.91
N LEU A 484 9.21 -9.27 -4.76
CA LEU A 484 8.00 -9.41 -3.96
C LEU A 484 8.31 -8.90 -2.55
N ARG A 485 7.80 -7.72 -2.25
CA ARG A 485 8.05 -7.03 -0.97
C ARG A 485 7.15 -7.59 0.12
N LEU A 486 7.48 -7.28 1.37
CA LEU A 486 6.70 -7.69 2.54
C LEU A 486 5.23 -7.20 2.48
N PRO A 487 4.93 -5.95 2.11
CA PRO A 487 3.55 -5.45 2.03
C PRO A 487 2.68 -6.27 1.08
N GLU A 488 3.21 -6.57 -0.11
CA GLU A 488 2.53 -7.39 -1.11
C GLU A 488 2.24 -8.81 -0.60
N ALA A 489 3.17 -9.39 0.18
CA ALA A 489 2.99 -10.70 0.79
C ALA A 489 1.89 -10.72 1.86
N LEU A 490 1.75 -9.62 2.62
CA LEU A 490 0.69 -9.44 3.61
C LEU A 490 -0.67 -9.21 2.95
N GLU A 491 -0.71 -8.41 1.89
CA GLU A 491 -1.91 -8.15 1.08
C GLU A 491 -2.51 -9.43 0.49
N GLU A 492 -1.67 -10.33 -0.02
CA GLU A 492 -2.11 -11.60 -0.61
C GLU A 492 -2.37 -12.68 0.48
N LYS A 493 -2.41 -12.30 1.77
CA LYS A 493 -2.67 -13.17 2.94
C LYS A 493 -1.71 -14.37 3.07
N LEU A 494 -0.54 -14.31 2.42
CA LEU A 494 0.50 -15.35 2.52
C LEU A 494 1.17 -15.35 3.90
N LEU A 495 1.13 -14.19 4.56
CA LEU A 495 1.63 -13.94 5.89
C LEU A 495 0.48 -13.50 6.79
N CYS A 496 0.58 -13.78 8.08
CA CYS A 496 -0.33 -13.21 9.07
C CYS A 496 -0.04 -11.71 9.24
N PRO A 497 -1.08 -10.88 9.41
CA PRO A 497 -0.93 -9.46 9.66
C PRO A 497 -0.15 -9.15 10.93
N PHE A 498 0.27 -7.89 11.11
CA PHE A 498 0.91 -7.43 12.35
C PHE A 498 0.17 -6.27 13.04
N GLN A 499 0.39 -6.15 14.35
CA GLN A 499 0.08 -4.99 15.16
C GLN A 499 1.38 -4.48 15.76
N TYR A 500 1.86 -3.36 15.24
CA TYR A 500 3.16 -2.78 15.54
C TYR A 500 3.00 -1.59 16.48
N PHE A 501 3.57 -1.67 17.68
CA PHE A 501 3.55 -0.61 18.67
C PHE A 501 4.94 -0.02 18.84
N CYS A 502 5.09 1.26 18.52
CA CYS A 502 6.29 2.02 18.83
C CYS A 502 6.15 2.60 20.24
N VAL A 503 6.98 2.07 21.15
CA VAL A 503 7.04 2.43 22.56
C VAL A 503 8.22 3.38 22.78
N ALA A 504 8.05 4.41 23.61
CA ALA A 504 9.17 5.31 23.90
C ALA A 504 10.24 4.60 24.76
N ASP A 505 11.46 4.50 24.24
CA ASP A 505 12.60 4.01 25.03
C ASP A 505 13.19 5.19 25.83
N PRO A 506 13.30 5.08 27.18
CA PRO A 506 13.79 6.18 28.02
C PRO A 506 15.28 6.49 27.81
N VAL A 507 16.03 5.63 27.12
CA VAL A 507 17.47 5.81 26.90
C VAL A 507 17.74 6.72 25.69
N ASN A 508 18.64 7.68 25.85
CA ASN A 508 19.10 8.55 24.75
C ASN A 508 20.35 7.98 24.07
N ILE A 509 20.27 7.79 22.75
CA ILE A 509 21.36 7.28 21.89
C ILE A 509 21.73 8.26 20.77
N SER A 510 21.41 9.56 20.90
CA SER A 510 21.63 10.55 19.84
C SER A 510 23.03 11.16 19.80
N ASP A 511 23.87 10.92 20.81
CA ASP A 511 25.23 11.46 20.88
C ASP A 511 26.15 10.86 19.81
N GLU A 512 27.11 11.64 19.29
CA GLU A 512 28.09 11.19 18.29
C GLU A 512 28.95 10.01 18.78
N LYS A 513 29.11 9.82 20.10
CA LYS A 513 29.83 8.65 20.68
C LYS A 513 29.18 7.31 20.30
N PHE A 514 27.86 7.30 20.05
CA PHE A 514 27.13 6.10 19.67
C PHE A 514 27.24 5.79 18.18
N TRP A 515 27.82 6.66 17.36
CA TRP A 515 27.84 6.54 15.90
C TRP A 515 29.26 6.33 15.38
N ASP A 516 29.52 5.17 14.77
CA ASP A 516 30.82 4.84 14.17
C ASP A 516 30.64 4.26 12.77
N LYS A 517 31.41 4.75 11.79
CA LYS A 517 31.41 4.29 10.38
C LYS A 517 30.00 4.10 9.77
N GLY A 518 29.09 5.02 10.06
CA GLY A 518 27.73 5.01 9.48
C GLY A 518 26.73 4.08 10.15
N LYS A 519 27.05 3.51 11.33
CA LYS A 519 26.19 2.59 12.09
C LYS A 519 26.35 2.81 13.59
N TYR A 520 25.46 2.24 14.41
CA TYR A 520 25.59 2.34 15.85
C TYR A 520 26.74 1.48 16.39
N SER A 521 27.51 2.04 17.33
CA SER A 521 28.55 1.32 18.04
C SER A 521 27.95 0.33 19.03
N GLN A 522 28.16 -0.97 18.78
CA GLN A 522 27.66 -2.04 19.63
C GLN A 522 28.17 -1.94 21.08
N SER A 523 29.43 -1.53 21.28
CA SER A 523 30.04 -1.43 22.61
C SER A 523 29.47 -0.27 23.44
N GLU A 524 29.18 0.87 22.83
CA GLU A 524 28.56 2.01 23.50
C GLU A 524 27.08 1.74 23.81
N LEU A 525 26.35 1.06 22.91
CA LEU A 525 24.98 0.60 23.19
C LEU A 525 24.93 -0.42 24.34
N GLU A 526 25.85 -1.39 24.40
CA GLU A 526 25.94 -2.33 25.53
C GLU A 526 26.14 -1.59 26.87
N LYS A 527 26.99 -0.55 26.89
CA LYS A 527 27.19 0.26 28.09
C LYS A 527 25.91 0.98 28.53
N ALA A 528 25.17 1.53 27.57
CA ALA A 528 23.93 2.24 27.86
C ALA A 528 22.79 1.31 28.31
N TYR A 529 22.68 0.13 27.72
CA TYR A 529 21.55 -0.79 27.95
C TYR A 529 21.77 -1.78 29.09
N VAL A 530 23.02 -2.08 29.44
CA VAL A 530 23.36 -3.09 30.47
C VAL A 530 24.24 -2.49 31.57
N ASN A 531 25.38 -1.89 31.20
CA ASN A 531 26.41 -1.57 32.19
C ASN A 531 26.11 -0.34 33.05
N ASN A 532 25.15 0.50 32.64
CA ASN A 532 24.67 1.63 33.43
C ASN A 532 23.38 1.20 34.18
N PRO A 533 23.42 0.99 35.50
CA PRO A 533 22.29 0.44 36.26
C PRO A 533 21.03 1.32 36.21
N SER A 534 21.19 2.64 36.12
CA SER A 534 20.06 3.58 36.10
C SER A 534 19.28 3.46 34.79
N SER A 535 19.98 3.53 33.65
CA SER A 535 19.35 3.40 32.33
C SER A 535 18.85 1.97 32.08
N ALA A 536 19.59 0.94 32.50
CA ALA A 536 19.17 -0.44 32.39
C ALA A 536 17.82 -0.68 33.12
N LYS A 537 17.70 -0.21 34.36
CA LYS A 537 16.46 -0.32 35.15
C LYS A 537 15.30 0.46 34.54
N GLN A 538 15.51 1.71 34.12
CA GLN A 538 14.47 2.51 33.48
C GLN A 538 13.93 1.83 32.22
N ARG A 539 14.83 1.22 31.45
CA ARG A 539 14.51 0.51 30.22
C ARG A 539 13.77 -0.80 30.48
N THR A 540 14.20 -1.62 31.45
CA THR A 540 13.47 -2.85 31.81
C THR A 540 12.08 -2.55 32.35
N ASP A 541 11.93 -1.51 33.19
CA ASP A 541 10.62 -1.04 33.66
C ASP A 541 9.72 -0.58 32.49
N ALA A 542 10.28 0.12 31.50
CA ALA A 542 9.54 0.47 30.28
C ALA A 542 9.10 -0.76 29.48
N ILE A 543 9.97 -1.77 29.37
CA ILE A 543 9.66 -3.03 28.67
C ILE A 543 8.51 -3.77 29.35
N PHE A 544 8.56 -3.97 30.67
CA PHE A 544 7.49 -4.66 31.39
C PHE A 544 6.17 -3.89 31.35
N ARG A 545 6.20 -2.55 31.47
CA ARG A 545 4.99 -1.73 31.30
C ARG A 545 4.37 -1.93 29.92
N ALA A 546 5.17 -1.96 28.86
CA ALA A 546 4.65 -2.19 27.51
C ALA A 546 4.07 -3.61 27.35
N LEU A 547 4.71 -4.62 27.93
CA LEU A 547 4.16 -5.97 27.94
C LEU A 547 2.80 -6.01 28.65
N ASP A 548 2.68 -5.44 29.84
CA ASP A 548 1.42 -5.36 30.58
C ASP A 548 0.33 -4.59 29.80
N LEU A 549 0.75 -3.60 29.00
CA LEU A 549 -0.15 -2.76 28.23
C LEU A 549 -0.70 -3.45 26.98
N TYR A 550 0.15 -4.16 26.24
CA TYR A 550 -0.17 -4.68 24.91
C TYR A 550 -0.36 -6.20 24.87
N CYS A 551 0.28 -6.95 25.77
CA CYS A 551 0.07 -8.38 25.92
C CYS A 551 -1.16 -8.62 26.80
N LEU A 552 -2.32 -8.79 26.17
CA LEU A 552 -3.61 -8.91 26.85
C LEU A 552 -3.81 -10.36 27.32
N GLY A 553 -4.11 -10.54 28.60
CA GLY A 553 -4.35 -11.86 29.19
C GLY A 553 -3.11 -12.41 29.91
N ASP A 554 -2.94 -13.73 29.88
CA ASP A 554 -1.78 -14.38 30.47
C ASP A 554 -0.54 -14.20 29.58
N ILE A 555 0.44 -13.46 30.09
CA ILE A 555 1.71 -13.21 29.40
C ILE A 555 2.51 -14.50 29.17
N GLN A 556 2.30 -15.55 29.97
CA GLN A 556 2.93 -16.86 29.75
C GLN A 556 2.32 -17.63 28.57
N SER A 557 1.21 -17.17 28.00
CA SER A 557 0.70 -17.73 26.74
C SER A 557 1.45 -17.21 25.50
N TYR A 558 2.26 -16.16 25.67
CA TYR A 558 3.02 -15.55 24.58
C TYR A 558 4.30 -16.33 24.27
N LYS A 559 4.60 -16.41 22.98
CA LYS A 559 5.81 -17.02 22.41
C LYS A 559 6.59 -15.90 21.72
N GLY A 560 7.53 -15.33 22.45
CA GLY A 560 8.25 -14.11 22.10
C GLY A 560 9.66 -14.35 21.56
N LEU A 561 10.03 -13.61 20.52
CA LEU A 561 11.42 -13.43 20.09
C LEU A 561 11.87 -12.00 20.34
N ALA A 562 13.03 -11.82 20.97
CA ALA A 562 13.56 -10.51 21.33
C ALA A 562 14.97 -10.29 20.77
N PHE A 563 15.17 -9.16 20.11
CA PHE A 563 16.42 -8.82 19.40
C PHE A 563 17.24 -7.77 20.16
N CYS A 564 18.40 -8.18 20.66
CA CYS A 564 19.28 -7.43 21.56
C CYS A 564 20.57 -6.92 20.86
N VAL A 565 21.14 -5.82 21.37
CA VAL A 565 22.39 -5.23 20.84
C VAL A 565 23.62 -6.14 20.95
N SER A 566 23.73 -6.95 22.02
CA SER A 566 24.90 -7.81 22.27
C SER A 566 24.52 -9.06 23.05
N VAL A 567 25.46 -10.02 23.13
CA VAL A 567 25.25 -11.29 23.87
C VAL A 567 24.96 -10.99 25.34
N LYS A 568 25.73 -10.10 25.97
CA LYS A 568 25.49 -9.70 27.37
C LYS A 568 24.12 -9.07 27.56
N HIS A 569 23.64 -8.29 26.59
CA HIS A 569 22.29 -7.72 26.67
C HIS A 569 21.21 -8.80 26.54
N ALA A 570 21.41 -9.82 25.71
CA ALA A 570 20.48 -10.95 25.61
C ALA A 570 20.43 -11.76 26.93
N GLU A 571 21.58 -12.04 27.52
CA GLU A 571 21.69 -12.73 28.82
C GLU A 571 21.05 -11.92 29.95
N PHE A 572 21.35 -10.61 30.02
CA PHE A 572 20.76 -9.69 30.99
C PHE A 572 19.23 -9.68 30.90
N MET A 573 18.66 -9.54 29.70
CA MET A 573 17.21 -9.51 29.52
C MET A 573 16.55 -10.86 29.85
N ALA A 574 17.18 -11.98 29.48
CA ALA A 574 16.69 -13.31 29.86
C ALA A 574 16.65 -13.46 31.39
N GLN A 575 17.67 -12.97 32.09
CA GLN A 575 17.72 -12.99 33.56
C GLN A 575 16.59 -12.13 34.16
N GLU A 576 16.40 -10.90 33.67
CA GLU A 576 15.36 -9.99 34.16
C GLU A 576 13.95 -10.56 33.97
N PHE A 577 13.68 -11.23 32.83
CA PHE A 577 12.40 -11.89 32.59
C PHE A 577 12.20 -13.10 33.51
N ASN A 578 13.22 -13.93 33.71
CA ASN A 578 13.15 -15.05 34.65
C ASN A 578 12.90 -14.57 36.09
N ASN A 579 13.54 -13.48 36.52
CA ASN A 579 13.32 -12.85 37.83
C ASN A 579 11.87 -12.38 38.02
N LYS A 580 11.17 -12.04 36.93
CA LYS A 580 9.75 -11.68 36.90
C LYS A 580 8.80 -12.88 36.74
N GLY A 581 9.32 -14.11 36.75
CA GLY A 581 8.52 -15.32 36.58
C GLY A 581 8.10 -15.58 35.13
N LEU A 582 8.88 -15.08 34.16
CA LEU A 582 8.70 -15.33 32.72
C LEU A 582 9.86 -16.21 32.22
N PRO A 583 9.68 -17.54 32.17
CA PRO A 583 10.66 -18.49 31.62
C PRO A 583 11.27 -18.03 30.30
N SER A 584 12.57 -17.74 30.31
CA SER A 584 13.27 -17.13 29.17
C SER A 584 14.67 -17.67 28.99
N LEU A 585 15.16 -17.70 27.75
CA LEU A 585 16.52 -18.16 27.40
C LEU A 585 17.23 -17.16 26.48
N ALA A 586 18.54 -17.00 26.65
CA ALA A 586 19.40 -16.27 25.71
C ALA A 586 20.10 -17.25 24.75
N LEU A 587 20.11 -16.92 23.45
CA LEU A 587 20.79 -17.70 22.41
C LEU A 587 21.66 -16.82 21.52
N HIS A 588 22.89 -17.26 21.28
CA HIS A 588 23.90 -16.54 20.51
C HIS A 588 24.68 -17.47 19.58
N ALA A 589 25.54 -16.90 18.72
CA ALA A 589 26.24 -17.62 17.65
C ALA A 589 27.13 -18.79 18.12
N GLN A 590 27.52 -18.80 19.40
CA GLN A 590 28.37 -19.83 20.00
C GLN A 590 27.56 -20.94 20.72
N SER A 591 26.24 -20.79 20.85
CA SER A 591 25.38 -21.84 21.43
C SER A 591 25.39 -23.09 20.53
N LEU A 592 25.47 -24.29 21.12
CA LEU A 592 25.52 -25.56 20.40
C LEU A 592 24.21 -25.79 19.62
N ASP A 593 24.27 -26.51 18.50
CA ASP A 593 23.08 -26.78 17.67
C ASP A 593 22.00 -27.56 18.42
N GLU A 594 22.39 -28.42 19.35
CA GLU A 594 21.47 -29.17 20.20
C GLU A 594 20.71 -28.23 21.15
N ASP A 595 21.39 -27.28 21.79
CA ASP A 595 20.76 -26.27 22.66
C ASP A 595 19.76 -25.41 21.89
N ARG A 596 20.10 -25.06 20.63
CA ARG A 596 19.18 -24.30 19.76
C ARG A 596 17.93 -25.11 19.45
N LYS A 597 18.07 -26.38 19.07
CA LYS A 597 16.92 -27.27 18.78
C LYS A 597 16.05 -27.45 20.02
N ASN A 598 16.66 -27.64 21.18
CA ASN A 598 15.96 -27.80 22.46
C ASN A 598 15.20 -26.53 22.85
N ALA A 599 15.82 -25.35 22.73
CA ALA A 599 15.17 -24.08 22.99
C ALA A 599 13.97 -23.81 22.07
N VAL A 600 14.11 -24.12 20.77
CA VAL A 600 13.00 -23.99 19.81
C VAL A 600 11.85 -24.92 20.18
N GLN A 601 12.14 -26.17 20.56
CA GLN A 601 11.11 -27.10 21.03
C GLN A 601 10.47 -26.63 22.34
N ALA A 602 11.25 -26.12 23.28
CA ALA A 602 10.77 -25.57 24.54
C ALA A 602 9.80 -24.40 24.31
N LEU A 603 10.13 -23.47 23.40
CA LEU A 603 9.24 -22.37 23.03
C LEU A 603 7.96 -22.86 22.36
N ARG A 604 8.05 -23.89 21.49
CA ARG A 604 6.86 -24.49 20.87
C ARG A 604 5.93 -25.14 21.89
N GLN A 605 6.49 -25.83 22.88
CA GLN A 605 5.75 -26.49 23.96
C GLN A 605 5.22 -25.51 25.03
N GLY A 606 5.77 -24.29 25.08
CA GLY A 606 5.40 -23.28 26.09
C GLY A 606 6.10 -23.48 27.44
N THR A 607 7.16 -24.30 27.51
CA THR A 607 7.99 -24.43 28.72
C THR A 607 8.89 -23.21 28.92
N ILE A 608 9.23 -22.52 27.83
CA ILE A 608 9.75 -21.15 27.85
C ILE A 608 8.83 -20.24 27.03
N ASN A 609 8.79 -18.96 27.41
CA ASN A 609 7.94 -17.94 26.77
C ASN A 609 8.74 -17.04 25.84
N PHE A 610 10.01 -16.73 26.18
CA PHE A 610 10.82 -15.78 25.43
C PHE A 610 12.20 -16.32 25.09
N ILE A 611 12.65 -16.02 23.88
CA ILE A 611 14.03 -16.21 23.46
C ILE A 611 14.66 -14.86 23.11
N PHE A 612 15.75 -14.52 23.81
CA PHE A 612 16.55 -13.34 23.54
C PHE A 612 17.75 -13.70 22.65
N THR A 613 17.96 -12.95 21.59
CA THR A 613 19.05 -13.20 20.64
C THR A 613 19.68 -11.91 20.12
N VAL A 614 20.84 -12.03 19.48
CA VAL A 614 21.48 -10.94 18.74
C VAL A 614 21.18 -11.11 17.24
N ASP A 615 21.73 -12.16 16.62
CA ASP A 615 21.61 -12.41 15.16
C ASP A 615 21.28 -13.88 14.80
N LEU A 616 21.09 -14.76 15.79
CA LEU A 616 20.99 -16.21 15.56
C LEU A 616 19.75 -16.62 14.75
N PHE A 617 18.67 -15.86 14.90
CA PHE A 617 17.37 -16.12 14.26
C PHE A 617 17.13 -15.28 13.00
N ASN A 618 18.16 -14.61 12.48
CA ASN A 618 18.04 -13.92 11.20
C ASN A 618 17.74 -14.95 10.07
N GLU A 619 18.26 -16.18 10.17
CA GLU A 619 18.16 -17.21 9.13
C GLU A 619 17.91 -18.64 9.67
N GLY A 620 17.06 -19.39 8.95
CA GLY A 620 17.01 -20.86 8.99
C GLY A 620 16.37 -21.54 10.22
N VAL A 621 15.65 -20.81 11.08
CA VAL A 621 14.78 -21.41 12.10
C VAL A 621 13.33 -21.00 11.83
N ASP A 622 12.45 -22.00 11.74
CA ASP A 622 11.02 -21.83 11.48
C ASP A 622 10.21 -22.08 12.74
N ILE A 623 9.63 -21.02 13.32
CA ILE A 623 8.74 -21.11 14.50
C ILE A 623 7.46 -20.35 14.19
N PRO A 624 6.51 -20.95 13.43
CA PRO A 624 5.26 -20.27 13.08
C PRO A 624 4.44 -19.84 14.30
N GLU A 625 4.62 -20.52 15.44
CA GLU A 625 3.92 -20.25 16.69
C GLU A 625 4.28 -18.92 17.35
N VAL A 626 5.37 -18.26 16.93
CA VAL A 626 5.79 -16.95 17.48
C VAL A 626 4.68 -15.93 17.26
N ASN A 627 4.19 -15.35 18.35
CA ASN A 627 3.10 -14.37 18.34
C ASN A 627 3.52 -12.99 18.87
N LEU A 628 4.76 -12.85 19.33
CA LEU A 628 5.34 -11.60 19.82
C LEU A 628 6.78 -11.41 19.34
N VAL A 629 7.09 -10.22 18.83
CA VAL A 629 8.46 -9.78 18.51
C VAL A 629 8.80 -8.51 19.31
N LEU A 630 9.95 -8.52 19.99
CA LEU A 630 10.49 -7.37 20.72
C LEU A 630 11.74 -6.84 20.00
N PHE A 631 11.66 -5.62 19.47
CA PHE A 631 12.84 -4.92 18.95
C PHE A 631 13.46 -4.09 20.08
N LEU A 632 14.53 -4.63 20.67
CA LEU A 632 15.25 -4.03 21.79
C LEU A 632 16.58 -3.38 21.35
N ARG A 633 16.74 -3.11 20.05
CA ARG A 633 17.93 -2.47 19.48
C ARG A 633 17.59 -1.58 18.27
N PRO A 634 18.37 -0.52 18.01
CA PRO A 634 18.34 0.13 16.71
C PRO A 634 18.92 -0.82 15.66
N THR A 635 18.05 -1.44 14.85
CA THR A 635 18.49 -2.24 13.71
C THR A 635 18.88 -1.30 12.56
N ASP A 636 20.19 -1.18 12.29
CA ASP A 636 20.74 -0.35 11.21
C ASP A 636 20.45 -0.92 9.81
N SER A 637 20.54 -2.25 9.68
CA SER A 637 20.28 -2.94 8.42
C SER A 637 18.79 -3.17 8.23
N LEU A 638 18.22 -2.59 7.16
CA LEU A 638 16.83 -2.84 6.76
C LEU A 638 16.61 -4.33 6.46
N THR A 639 17.60 -4.99 5.87
CA THR A 639 17.60 -6.42 5.60
C THR A 639 17.38 -7.25 6.86
N VAL A 640 18.20 -7.01 7.89
CA VAL A 640 18.08 -7.72 9.17
C VAL A 640 16.72 -7.45 9.80
N TYR A 641 16.25 -6.20 9.77
CA TYR A 641 14.93 -5.84 10.30
C TYR A 641 13.79 -6.62 9.64
N LEU A 642 13.74 -6.67 8.31
CA LEU A 642 12.69 -7.37 7.57
C LEU A 642 12.75 -8.89 7.78
N GLN A 643 13.95 -9.45 7.87
CA GLN A 643 14.13 -10.88 8.20
C GLN A 643 13.59 -11.20 9.58
N GLN A 644 13.96 -10.40 10.59
CA GLN A 644 13.52 -10.53 11.98
C GLN A 644 12.00 -10.44 12.11
N LEU A 645 11.40 -9.41 11.47
CA LEU A 645 9.95 -9.25 11.43
C LEU A 645 9.27 -10.43 10.72
N GLY A 646 9.77 -10.83 9.55
CA GLY A 646 9.22 -11.90 8.72
C GLY A 646 9.17 -13.27 9.39
N ARG A 647 9.98 -13.54 10.43
CA ARG A 647 9.88 -14.77 11.24
C ARG A 647 8.57 -14.83 12.01
N GLY A 648 8.18 -13.70 12.58
CA GLY A 648 6.93 -13.56 13.29
C GLY A 648 5.73 -13.50 12.36
N LEU A 649 5.85 -13.33 11.04
CA LEU A 649 4.68 -13.12 10.17
C LEU A 649 4.09 -14.41 9.59
N ARG A 650 4.57 -15.59 9.99
CA ARG A 650 4.03 -16.87 9.48
C ARG A 650 2.69 -17.22 10.13
N HIS A 651 1.82 -17.85 9.34
CA HIS A 651 0.58 -18.46 9.84
C HIS A 651 0.90 -19.70 10.69
N SER A 652 0.17 -19.88 11.78
CA SER A 652 0.31 -21.04 12.67
C SER A 652 -1.00 -21.79 12.76
N ALA A 653 -1.01 -23.01 12.23
CA ALA A 653 -2.17 -23.90 12.31
C ALA A 653 -2.42 -24.40 13.75
N SER A 654 -1.39 -24.44 14.60
CA SER A 654 -1.48 -24.96 15.98
C SER A 654 -1.96 -23.91 16.98
N THR A 655 -1.58 -22.65 16.79
CA THR A 655 -1.95 -21.56 17.70
C THR A 655 -3.09 -20.68 17.16
N HIS A 656 -3.53 -20.89 15.92
CA HIS A 656 -4.56 -20.08 15.24
C HIS A 656 -4.34 -18.57 15.37
N LYS A 657 -3.06 -18.17 15.38
CA LYS A 657 -2.65 -16.80 15.61
C LYS A 657 -3.25 -15.88 14.53
N GLU A 658 -4.04 -14.90 14.97
CA GLU A 658 -4.67 -13.91 14.10
C GLU A 658 -3.67 -12.89 13.56
N CYS A 659 -2.75 -12.40 14.40
CA CYS A 659 -1.75 -11.41 14.03
C CYS A 659 -0.47 -11.53 14.87
N LEU A 660 0.63 -10.97 14.37
CA LEU A 660 1.88 -10.78 15.11
C LEU A 660 1.83 -9.49 15.93
N LEU A 661 2.03 -9.57 17.24
CA LEU A 661 2.30 -8.39 18.06
C LEU A 661 3.78 -8.01 17.95
N VAL A 662 4.07 -6.75 17.65
CA VAL A 662 5.43 -6.22 17.58
C VAL A 662 5.56 -5.03 18.51
N LEU A 663 6.52 -5.07 19.44
CA LEU A 663 6.87 -3.95 20.30
C LEU A 663 8.26 -3.43 19.91
N ASP A 664 8.33 -2.22 19.36
CA ASP A 664 9.58 -1.55 18.98
C ASP A 664 9.88 -0.40 19.92
N PHE A 665 11.02 -0.50 20.61
CA PHE A 665 11.45 0.48 21.60
C PHE A 665 12.27 1.57 20.92
N VAL A 666 11.61 2.72 20.70
CA VAL A 666 12.15 3.85 19.95
C VAL A 666 12.80 4.85 20.90
N ALA A 667 14.12 4.84 20.89
CA ALA A 667 14.98 5.77 21.63
C ALA A 667 15.11 7.13 20.92
N GLN A 668 15.70 8.12 21.60
CA GLN A 668 16.16 9.33 20.94
C GLN A 668 17.37 8.99 20.04
N MET A 669 17.15 9.00 18.73
CA MET A 669 18.09 8.47 17.73
C MET A 669 19.10 9.51 17.26
N HIS A 670 20.26 9.03 16.82
CA HIS A 670 21.26 9.82 16.12
C HIS A 670 20.69 10.40 14.82
N ARG A 671 21.08 11.64 14.46
CA ARG A 671 20.57 12.36 13.28
C ARG A 671 20.83 11.68 11.94
N ARG A 672 21.83 10.80 11.85
CA ARG A 672 22.18 10.03 10.65
C ARG A 672 21.43 8.70 10.54
N TYR A 673 20.76 8.26 11.61
CA TYR A 673 19.92 7.06 11.57
C TYR A 673 18.66 7.33 10.75
N ARG A 674 18.30 6.41 9.86
CA ARG A 674 17.18 6.54 8.91
C ARG A 674 16.02 5.63 9.31
N ILE A 675 15.26 6.02 10.34
CA ILE A 675 14.10 5.22 10.80
C ILE A 675 12.97 5.18 9.76
N ASP A 676 12.87 6.22 8.92
CA ASP A 676 11.91 6.32 7.83
C ASP A 676 12.00 5.13 6.87
N ARG A 677 13.20 4.59 6.64
CA ARG A 677 13.41 3.41 5.77
C ARG A 677 12.69 2.17 6.30
N LYS A 678 12.64 1.98 7.62
CA LYS A 678 11.93 0.84 8.24
C LYS A 678 10.43 0.93 7.93
N PHE A 679 9.82 2.08 8.20
CA PHE A 679 8.39 2.28 7.98
C PHE A 679 8.02 2.31 6.50
N ALA A 680 8.86 2.91 5.65
CA ALA A 680 8.67 2.90 4.21
C ALA A 680 8.64 1.48 3.63
N ALA A 681 9.46 0.56 4.18
CA ALA A 681 9.48 -0.84 3.74
C ALA A 681 8.21 -1.63 4.14
N LEU A 682 7.40 -1.11 5.07
CA LEU A 682 6.12 -1.69 5.47
C LEU A 682 4.94 -1.17 4.65
N LEU A 683 5.15 -0.18 3.79
CA LEU A 683 4.12 0.42 2.94
C LEU A 683 4.14 -0.16 1.51
N PRO A 684 2.97 -0.32 0.85
CA PRO A 684 2.88 -0.95 -0.48
C PRO A 684 3.67 -0.22 -1.57
N SER A 685 3.74 1.11 -1.48
CA SER A 685 4.43 1.96 -2.47
C SER A 685 5.57 2.74 -1.82
N ARG A 686 6.70 2.84 -2.52
CA ARG A 686 7.79 3.72 -2.09
C ARG A 686 7.43 5.21 -2.17
N ARG A 687 6.28 5.60 -2.75
CA ARG A 687 5.91 7.01 -3.02
C ARG A 687 5.28 7.76 -1.84
N PHE A 688 5.02 7.10 -0.72
CA PHE A 688 4.38 7.75 0.43
C PHE A 688 5.32 8.68 1.18
N ASN A 689 4.78 9.81 1.66
CA ASN A 689 5.51 10.70 2.55
C ASN A 689 5.39 10.19 3.97
N ILE A 690 6.48 9.61 4.49
CA ILE A 690 6.49 8.97 5.82
C ILE A 690 6.11 9.94 6.95
N GLU A 691 6.40 11.24 6.83
CA GLU A 691 5.98 12.23 7.83
C GLU A 691 4.45 12.33 7.91
N LYS A 692 3.78 12.38 6.74
CA LYS A 692 2.31 12.40 6.68
C LYS A 692 1.71 11.09 7.15
N GLU A 693 2.31 9.95 6.78
CA GLU A 693 1.87 8.63 7.25
C GLU A 693 1.94 8.54 8.78
N VAL A 694 3.04 8.97 9.40
CA VAL A 694 3.19 8.97 10.86
C VAL A 694 2.10 9.82 11.54
N LEU A 695 1.84 11.03 11.01
CA LEU A 695 0.80 11.92 11.55
C LEU A 695 -0.61 11.37 11.38
N ALA A 696 -0.88 10.68 10.28
CA ALA A 696 -2.17 10.08 9.98
C ALA A 696 -2.37 8.67 10.58
N GLY A 697 -1.38 8.10 11.25
CA GLY A 697 -1.46 6.75 11.81
C GLY A 697 -1.38 5.63 10.77
N PHE A 698 -0.61 5.84 9.70
CA PHE A 698 -0.34 4.90 8.61
C PHE A 698 -1.61 4.32 7.94
N PRO A 699 -2.48 5.16 7.37
CA PRO A 699 -3.73 4.72 6.75
C PRO A 699 -3.52 3.75 5.57
N HIS A 700 -2.35 3.79 4.91
CA HIS A 700 -2.06 3.02 3.70
C HIS A 700 -1.28 1.71 3.94
N LEU A 701 -1.26 1.18 5.17
CA LEU A 701 -0.67 -0.13 5.43
C LEU A 701 -1.43 -1.26 4.73
N PRO A 702 -0.78 -2.41 4.47
CA PRO A 702 -1.45 -3.62 4.02
C PRO A 702 -2.69 -3.93 4.87
N PRO A 703 -3.76 -4.50 4.29
CA PRO A 703 -4.95 -4.90 5.03
C PRO A 703 -4.59 -5.76 6.24
N GLY A 704 -5.19 -5.47 7.38
CA GLY A 704 -4.84 -6.15 8.64
C GLY A 704 -3.52 -5.68 9.25
N CYS A 705 -2.75 -4.75 8.71
CA CYS A 705 -1.53 -4.27 9.38
C CYS A 705 -1.76 -2.92 10.05
N VAL A 706 -1.22 -2.75 11.25
CA VAL A 706 -1.37 -1.51 12.02
C VAL A 706 -0.03 -1.10 12.61
N ILE A 707 0.28 0.19 12.55
CA ILE A 707 1.36 0.81 13.30
C ILE A 707 0.75 1.88 14.20
N GLN A 708 0.87 1.71 15.52
CA GLN A 708 0.50 2.71 16.51
C GLN A 708 1.75 3.18 17.25
N MET A 709 1.82 4.47 17.51
CA MET A 709 2.96 5.09 18.19
C MET A 709 2.46 5.79 19.45
N GLU A 710 3.19 5.59 20.55
CA GLU A 710 3.01 6.42 21.73
C GLU A 710 3.38 7.88 21.41
N LYS A 711 2.75 8.84 22.10
CA LYS A 711 2.94 10.28 21.82
C LYS A 711 4.42 10.69 21.80
N GLN A 712 5.21 10.19 22.75
CA GLN A 712 6.65 10.49 22.81
C GLN A 712 7.42 9.77 21.70
N ALA A 713 7.14 8.49 21.43
CA ALA A 713 7.77 7.76 20.33
C ALA A 713 7.50 8.44 18.97
N MET A 714 6.26 8.85 18.72
CA MET A 714 5.87 9.58 17.51
C MET A 714 6.66 10.88 17.36
N ALA A 715 6.83 11.64 18.44
CA ALA A 715 7.63 12.87 18.42
C ALA A 715 9.11 12.61 18.09
N LEU A 716 9.72 11.55 18.65
CA LEU A 716 11.09 11.15 18.36
C LEU A 716 11.27 10.70 16.90
N VAL A 717 10.31 9.93 16.36
CA VAL A 717 10.28 9.51 14.95
C VAL A 717 10.19 10.75 14.04
N LEU A 718 9.22 11.64 14.28
CA LEU A 718 9.06 12.86 13.49
C LEU A 718 10.29 13.77 13.56
N GLN A 719 10.93 13.88 14.72
CA GLN A 719 12.17 14.64 14.88
C GLN A 719 13.31 14.04 14.05
N ASN A 720 13.47 12.72 14.07
CA ASN A 720 14.49 12.03 13.26
C ASN A 720 14.23 12.18 11.76
N ILE A 721 12.98 12.00 11.31
CA ILE A 721 12.56 12.20 9.92
C ILE A 721 12.87 13.64 9.49
N LYS A 722 12.44 14.63 10.28
CA LYS A 722 12.71 16.05 10.00
C LYS A 722 14.20 16.32 9.97
N ALA A 723 14.99 15.82 10.92
CA ALA A 723 16.44 16.00 10.93
C ALA A 723 17.12 15.40 9.69
N ALA A 724 16.66 14.23 9.21
CA ALA A 724 17.16 13.59 8.01
C ALA A 724 16.80 14.38 6.72
N TYR A 725 15.58 14.92 6.61
CA TYR A 725 15.09 15.59 5.39
C TYR A 725 15.30 17.10 5.36
N SER A 726 15.20 17.80 6.48
CA SER A 726 15.49 19.26 6.56
C SER A 726 16.94 19.58 6.22
N ASN A 727 17.82 18.59 6.37
CA ASN A 727 19.23 18.73 6.04
C ASN A 727 19.59 18.26 4.61
N LEU A 728 18.63 18.01 3.71
CA LEU A 728 18.93 17.61 2.31
C LEU A 728 19.90 18.58 1.61
N LYS A 729 19.81 19.89 1.94
CA LYS A 729 20.72 20.92 1.43
C LYS A 729 22.19 20.68 1.79
N ASN A 730 22.47 20.04 2.92
CA ASN A 730 23.82 19.71 3.36
C ASN A 730 24.15 18.23 3.09
N TYR A 731 23.19 17.33 3.32
CA TYR A 731 23.30 15.89 3.12
C TYR A 731 23.61 15.52 1.67
N ILE A 732 22.90 16.12 0.69
CA ILE A 732 23.15 15.81 -0.72
C ILE A 732 24.58 16.21 -1.13
N PRO A 733 25.05 17.45 -0.89
CA PRO A 733 26.44 17.81 -1.17
C PRO A 733 27.49 16.94 -0.45
N GLU A 734 27.29 16.63 0.83
CA GLU A 734 28.20 15.78 1.60
C GLU A 734 28.30 14.36 1.02
N THR A 735 27.15 13.74 0.73
CA THR A 735 27.09 12.37 0.18
C THR A 735 27.56 12.30 -1.26
N LEU A 736 27.29 13.33 -2.08
CA LEU A 736 27.82 13.42 -3.44
C LEU A 736 29.35 13.44 -3.43
N LYS A 737 29.95 14.22 -2.53
CA LYS A 737 31.40 14.32 -2.41
C LYS A 737 32.04 13.03 -1.89
N ALA A 738 31.37 12.30 -1.02
CA ALA A 738 31.85 11.04 -0.48
C ALA A 738 31.53 9.81 -1.36
N PHE A 739 30.61 9.94 -2.33
CA PHE A 739 30.02 8.80 -3.06
C PHE A 739 31.04 7.86 -3.68
N GLU A 740 31.96 8.38 -4.50
CA GLU A 740 32.90 7.54 -5.24
C GLU A 740 33.88 6.83 -4.28
N HIS A 741 34.25 7.50 -3.18
CA HIS A 741 35.13 6.93 -2.15
C HIS A 741 34.42 5.88 -1.29
N GLU A 742 33.15 6.09 -0.94
CA GLU A 742 32.38 5.16 -0.10
C GLU A 742 31.89 3.94 -0.88
N THR A 743 31.60 4.09 -2.17
CA THR A 743 30.93 3.04 -2.98
C THR A 743 31.83 2.40 -4.03
N GLY A 744 32.91 3.06 -4.44
CA GLY A 744 33.75 2.63 -5.56
C GLY A 744 33.08 2.73 -6.94
N LEU A 745 31.87 3.29 -7.04
CA LEU A 745 31.13 3.49 -8.29
C LEU A 745 31.33 4.91 -8.82
N GLN A 746 31.30 5.06 -10.16
CA GLN A 746 31.30 6.38 -10.78
C GLN A 746 30.03 7.16 -10.42
N LEU A 747 30.20 8.45 -10.09
CA LEU A 747 29.07 9.33 -9.78
C LEU A 747 28.25 9.64 -11.05
N THR A 748 27.14 8.90 -11.21
CA THR A 748 26.08 9.19 -12.18
C THR A 748 24.75 9.32 -11.45
N PHE A 749 23.77 9.99 -12.06
CA PHE A 749 22.42 10.09 -11.52
C PHE A 749 21.85 8.70 -11.16
N ALA A 750 22.00 7.74 -12.07
CA ALA A 750 21.52 6.38 -11.85
C ALA A 750 22.20 5.69 -10.68
N ASN A 751 23.53 5.74 -10.59
CA ASN A 751 24.27 5.09 -9.50
C ASN A 751 23.97 5.74 -8.15
N TYR A 752 23.90 7.08 -8.11
CA TYR A 752 23.62 7.81 -6.88
C TYR A 752 22.27 7.45 -6.29
N PHE A 753 21.20 7.42 -7.11
CA PHE A 753 19.84 7.09 -6.64
C PHE A 753 19.56 5.59 -6.51
N LYS A 754 20.35 4.71 -7.16
CA LYS A 754 20.32 3.27 -6.87
C LYS A 754 20.91 2.96 -5.49
N HIS A 755 21.98 3.66 -5.12
CA HIS A 755 22.66 3.47 -3.83
C HIS A 755 21.96 4.21 -2.68
N HIS A 756 21.50 5.43 -2.94
CA HIS A 756 20.77 6.22 -1.96
C HIS A 756 19.27 6.07 -2.20
N ASP A 757 18.56 5.48 -1.24
CA ASP A 757 17.09 5.40 -1.22
C ASP A 757 16.47 6.80 -0.98
N LEU A 758 16.61 7.67 -1.97
CA LEU A 758 16.06 9.01 -2.09
C LEU A 758 15.09 9.02 -3.28
N MET A 759 14.06 9.86 -3.22
CA MET A 759 13.17 10.09 -4.35
C MET A 759 13.81 11.08 -5.34
N PRO A 760 14.13 10.65 -6.58
CA PRO A 760 14.74 11.54 -7.57
C PRO A 760 13.91 12.79 -7.83
N GLU A 761 12.59 12.67 -7.90
CA GLU A 761 11.65 13.75 -8.17
C GLU A 761 11.66 14.83 -7.07
N LYS A 762 11.84 14.41 -5.81
CA LYS A 762 11.93 15.32 -4.66
C LYS A 762 13.26 16.09 -4.66
N VAL A 763 14.35 15.42 -5.04
CA VAL A 763 15.68 16.04 -5.14
C VAL A 763 15.72 17.05 -6.29
N LEU A 764 15.18 16.68 -7.46
CA LEU A 764 15.12 17.55 -8.65
C LEU A 764 14.18 18.75 -8.45
N ALA A 765 13.10 18.60 -7.68
CA ALA A 765 12.22 19.71 -7.33
C ALA A 765 12.93 20.80 -6.51
N MET A 766 13.88 20.41 -5.65
CA MET A 766 14.67 21.37 -4.88
C MET A 766 15.67 22.10 -5.77
N LYS A 767 16.46 21.37 -6.55
CA LYS A 767 17.57 21.90 -7.33
C LYS A 767 17.98 20.93 -8.47
N PRO A 768 18.39 21.41 -9.65
CA PRO A 768 18.90 20.57 -10.75
C PRO A 768 20.09 19.69 -10.35
N TRP A 769 20.32 18.60 -11.07
CA TRP A 769 21.39 17.65 -10.76
C TRP A 769 22.79 18.28 -10.90
N CYS A 770 23.04 19.06 -11.94
CA CYS A 770 24.25 19.84 -12.15
C CYS A 770 24.47 20.86 -11.02
N GLU A 771 23.44 21.55 -10.56
CA GLU A 771 23.56 22.49 -9.46
C GLU A 771 23.84 21.79 -8.11
N TRP A 772 23.37 20.55 -7.91
CA TRP A 772 23.76 19.74 -6.75
C TRP A 772 25.22 19.32 -6.84
N LYS A 773 25.70 18.88 -8.02
CA LYS A 773 27.12 18.62 -8.28
C LYS A 773 27.97 19.89 -8.03
N ALA A 774 27.48 21.06 -8.41
CA ALA A 774 28.16 22.34 -8.14
C ALA A 774 28.18 22.68 -6.65
N ALA A 775 27.08 22.47 -5.93
CA ALA A 775 27.01 22.69 -4.47
C ALA A 775 27.94 21.74 -3.69
N ALA A 776 28.22 20.55 -4.23
CA ALA A 776 29.20 19.59 -3.71
C ALA A 776 30.65 19.93 -4.08
N ASN A 777 30.89 21.00 -4.85
CA ASN A 777 32.19 21.36 -5.45
C ASN A 777 32.76 20.27 -6.37
N ILE A 778 31.91 19.51 -7.04
CA ILE A 778 32.31 18.47 -8.02
C ILE A 778 32.46 19.08 -9.41
N ILE A 779 31.58 20.02 -9.76
CA ILE A 779 31.65 20.81 -11.00
C ILE A 779 31.69 22.31 -10.67
N PRO A 780 32.13 23.17 -11.61
CA PRO A 780 32.03 24.62 -11.45
C PRO A 780 30.58 25.11 -11.29
N LYS A 781 30.41 26.36 -10.86
CA LYS A 781 29.08 26.99 -10.78
C LYS A 781 28.40 26.99 -12.14
N VAL A 782 27.15 26.52 -12.18
CA VAL A 782 26.32 26.47 -13.40
C VAL A 782 25.98 27.89 -13.86
N THR A 783 26.15 28.18 -15.15
CA THR A 783 25.91 29.51 -15.77
C THR A 783 24.95 29.48 -16.95
N ASP A 784 24.26 28.36 -17.14
CA ASP A 784 23.27 28.13 -18.19
C ASP A 784 22.11 29.14 -18.09
N ALA A 785 21.73 29.75 -19.21
CA ALA A 785 20.81 30.89 -19.24
C ALA A 785 19.34 30.51 -18.97
N ASP A 786 18.94 29.27 -19.28
CA ASP A 786 17.55 28.79 -19.20
C ASP A 786 17.33 27.84 -18.00
N ALA A 787 18.04 28.04 -16.89
CA ALA A 787 18.03 27.12 -15.75
C ALA A 787 16.63 26.87 -15.14
N GLU A 788 15.81 27.92 -14.98
CA GLU A 788 14.45 27.82 -14.39
C GLU A 788 13.47 26.96 -15.20
N PRO A 789 13.23 27.21 -16.51
CA PRO A 789 12.34 26.34 -17.28
C PRO A 789 12.89 24.91 -17.38
N LEU A 790 14.21 24.72 -17.53
CA LEU A 790 14.83 23.40 -17.65
C LEU A 790 14.81 22.61 -16.34
N LYS A 791 14.77 23.26 -15.18
CA LYS A 791 14.60 22.58 -13.88
C LYS A 791 13.32 21.74 -13.84
N ILE A 792 12.20 22.28 -14.33
CA ILE A 792 10.91 21.57 -14.37
C ILE A 792 10.99 20.38 -15.34
N THR A 793 11.71 20.54 -16.45
CA THR A 793 11.93 19.51 -17.46
C THR A 793 12.57 18.26 -16.89
N LEU A 794 13.59 18.39 -16.04
CA LEU A 794 14.28 17.24 -15.44
C LEU A 794 13.30 16.33 -14.68
N GLY A 795 12.36 16.95 -13.95
CA GLY A 795 11.29 16.23 -13.26
C GLY A 795 10.33 15.49 -14.19
N ARG A 796 9.96 16.11 -15.33
CA ARG A 796 9.10 15.46 -16.34
C ARG A 796 9.79 14.28 -17.02
N ILE A 797 11.05 14.43 -17.37
CA ILE A 797 11.86 13.35 -17.97
C ILE A 797 11.95 12.16 -17.01
N CYS A 798 12.18 12.44 -15.71
CA CYS A 798 12.24 11.41 -14.67
C CYS A 798 10.93 10.59 -14.54
N GLN A 799 9.79 11.14 -14.96
CA GLN A 799 8.47 10.48 -14.94
C GLN A 799 8.10 9.84 -16.30
N SER A 800 8.87 10.09 -17.35
CA SER A 800 8.63 9.52 -18.67
C SER A 800 9.14 8.09 -18.75
N SER A 801 8.43 7.24 -19.49
CA SER A 801 8.78 5.82 -19.64
C SER A 801 8.94 5.36 -21.09
N GLY A 802 8.66 6.22 -22.07
CA GLY A 802 8.79 5.89 -23.49
C GLY A 802 10.25 5.70 -23.89
N ILE A 803 10.64 4.48 -24.26
CA ILE A 803 12.06 4.14 -24.48
C ILE A 803 12.61 4.89 -25.69
N LYS A 804 11.87 4.87 -26.81
CA LYS A 804 12.25 5.57 -28.04
C LYS A 804 12.11 7.08 -27.90
N HIS A 805 11.08 7.55 -27.20
CA HIS A 805 10.92 8.98 -26.92
C HIS A 805 12.11 9.54 -26.12
N LEU A 806 12.51 8.85 -25.05
CA LEU A 806 13.69 9.17 -24.25
C LEU A 806 14.99 9.02 -25.05
N GLN A 807 15.10 8.03 -25.94
CA GLN A 807 16.28 7.86 -26.79
C GLN A 807 16.44 9.04 -27.74
N ARG A 808 15.36 9.49 -28.40
CA ARG A 808 15.38 10.68 -29.26
C ARG A 808 15.81 11.93 -28.51
N LEU A 809 15.37 12.09 -27.26
CA LEU A 809 15.80 13.20 -26.41
C LEU A 809 17.30 13.13 -26.10
N LYS A 810 17.83 11.94 -25.82
CA LYS A 810 19.27 11.71 -25.61
C LYS A 810 20.08 12.03 -26.86
N ASP A 811 19.65 11.52 -28.00
CA ASP A 811 20.32 11.75 -29.28
C ASP A 811 20.33 13.25 -29.60
N LEU A 812 19.22 13.96 -29.34
CA LEU A 812 19.08 15.40 -29.51
C LEU A 812 20.10 16.20 -28.68
N VAL A 813 20.34 15.82 -27.42
CA VAL A 813 21.25 16.56 -26.52
C VAL A 813 22.71 16.13 -26.63
N LEU A 814 22.99 14.88 -27.03
CA LEU A 814 24.35 14.32 -27.11
C LEU A 814 24.98 14.39 -28.50
N SER A 815 24.18 14.47 -29.57
CA SER A 815 24.67 14.38 -30.95
C SER A 815 24.11 15.48 -31.85
N ASN A 816 24.79 15.71 -32.98
CA ASN A 816 24.26 16.54 -34.08
C ASN A 816 23.32 15.74 -35.00
N THR A 817 22.58 14.76 -34.46
CA THR A 817 21.56 14.06 -35.23
C THR A 817 20.47 15.03 -35.68
N PRO A 818 19.92 14.84 -36.90
CA PRO A 818 18.82 15.65 -37.38
C PRO A 818 17.62 15.54 -36.45
N VAL A 819 17.01 16.69 -36.15
CA VAL A 819 15.77 16.78 -35.39
C VAL A 819 14.68 15.95 -36.09
N PRO A 820 13.91 15.10 -35.38
CA PRO A 820 12.80 14.35 -35.98
C PRO A 820 11.82 15.28 -36.73
N SER A 821 11.18 14.83 -37.79
CA SER A 821 10.16 15.64 -38.47
C SER A 821 8.75 15.41 -37.88
N GLY A 822 7.88 16.41 -37.99
CA GLY A 822 6.46 16.30 -37.65
C GLY A 822 6.14 16.22 -36.15
N ALA A 823 5.12 15.44 -35.81
CA ALA A 823 4.53 15.37 -34.47
C ALA A 823 5.53 14.98 -33.36
N ALA A 824 6.53 14.15 -33.66
CA ALA A 824 7.54 13.73 -32.69
C ALA A 824 8.40 14.90 -32.18
N SER A 825 8.66 15.92 -33.00
CA SER A 825 9.39 17.11 -32.56
C SER A 825 8.55 18.08 -31.76
N CYS A 826 7.28 18.23 -32.09
CA CYS A 826 6.34 18.98 -31.24
C CYS A 826 6.23 18.33 -29.86
N MET A 827 6.24 16.99 -29.77
CA MET A 827 6.27 16.27 -28.49
C MET A 827 7.54 16.58 -27.69
N LEU A 828 8.72 16.47 -28.31
CA LEU A 828 9.99 16.78 -27.64
C LEU A 828 10.05 18.24 -27.16
N HIS A 829 9.60 19.18 -27.97
CA HIS A 829 9.47 20.58 -27.56
C HIS A 829 8.53 20.73 -26.35
N SER A 830 7.38 20.06 -26.38
CA SER A 830 6.38 20.10 -25.30
C SER A 830 6.92 19.50 -23.99
N LEU A 831 7.65 18.39 -24.07
CA LEU A 831 8.31 17.78 -22.92
C LEU A 831 9.35 18.74 -22.32
N VAL A 832 10.22 19.29 -23.18
CA VAL A 832 11.32 20.17 -22.78
C VAL A 832 10.80 21.46 -22.17
N TRP A 833 9.95 22.21 -22.87
CA TRP A 833 9.60 23.57 -22.45
C TRP A 833 8.25 23.66 -21.74
N GLY A 834 7.28 22.79 -22.06
CA GLY A 834 5.91 22.83 -21.54
C GLY A 834 5.16 24.14 -21.80
N GLN A 835 5.64 24.93 -22.75
CA GLN A 835 5.07 26.19 -23.23
C GLN A 835 5.26 26.25 -24.75
N SER A 836 4.44 27.06 -25.43
CA SER A 836 4.58 27.28 -26.86
C SER A 836 5.87 28.04 -27.18
N GLY A 837 6.53 27.71 -28.29
CA GLY A 837 7.73 28.40 -28.76
C GLY A 837 7.50 29.89 -28.95
N SER A 838 6.31 30.27 -29.41
CA SER A 838 5.88 31.68 -29.55
C SER A 838 5.96 32.47 -28.24
N LYS A 839 5.59 31.87 -27.10
CA LYS A 839 5.70 32.51 -25.77
C LYS A 839 7.14 32.65 -25.30
N MET A 840 8.01 31.76 -25.75
CA MET A 840 9.44 31.77 -25.42
C MET A 840 10.27 32.60 -26.41
N GLY A 841 9.64 33.25 -27.40
CA GLY A 841 10.31 34.04 -28.43
C GLY A 841 11.06 33.21 -29.48
N MET A 842 10.72 31.92 -29.63
CA MET A 842 11.27 31.03 -30.65
C MET A 842 10.42 31.09 -31.92
N GLN A 843 11.05 31.16 -33.09
CA GLN A 843 10.34 31.26 -34.37
C GLN A 843 10.12 29.88 -35.00
N THR A 844 11.03 28.94 -34.75
CA THR A 844 10.98 27.58 -35.29
C THR A 844 11.26 26.51 -34.22
N LEU A 845 10.86 25.26 -34.51
CA LEU A 845 11.23 24.11 -33.68
C LEU A 845 12.76 23.91 -33.62
N GLU A 846 13.47 24.28 -34.69
CA GLU A 846 14.93 24.23 -34.73
C GLU A 846 15.54 25.21 -33.73
N ASP A 847 15.01 26.44 -33.62
CA ASP A 847 15.42 27.43 -32.62
C ASP A 847 15.25 26.89 -31.20
N SER A 848 14.15 26.18 -30.94
CA SER A 848 13.87 25.55 -29.66
C SER A 848 14.98 24.57 -29.25
N PHE A 849 15.44 23.74 -30.20
CA PHE A 849 16.46 22.74 -29.91
C PHE A 849 17.87 23.32 -29.90
N LEU A 850 18.16 24.33 -30.72
CA LEU A 850 19.40 25.11 -30.63
C LEU A 850 19.52 25.82 -29.28
N ARG A 851 18.43 26.42 -28.78
CA ARG A 851 18.39 27.03 -27.45
C ARG A 851 18.59 26.00 -26.34
N LEU A 852 18.01 24.81 -26.46
CA LEU A 852 18.31 23.71 -25.52
C LEU A 852 19.81 23.37 -25.51
N LYS A 853 20.42 23.21 -26.68
CA LYS A 853 21.86 22.89 -26.84
C LYS A 853 22.80 23.99 -26.30
N ALA A 854 22.33 25.23 -26.16
CA ALA A 854 23.08 26.31 -25.54
C ALA A 854 23.21 26.18 -24.00
N ASN A 855 22.58 25.16 -23.40
CA ASN A 855 22.61 24.87 -21.95
C ASN A 855 23.32 23.52 -21.67
N PRO A 856 24.66 23.45 -21.79
CA PRO A 856 25.41 22.18 -21.76
C PRO A 856 25.31 21.41 -20.45
N ASN A 857 25.18 22.08 -19.29
CA ASN A 857 25.06 21.38 -18.01
C ASN A 857 23.70 20.68 -17.91
N PHE A 858 22.64 21.33 -18.39
CA PHE A 858 21.31 20.73 -18.44
C PHE A 858 21.21 19.65 -19.53
N CYS A 859 21.91 19.77 -20.66
CA CYS A 859 21.99 18.68 -21.64
C CYS A 859 22.59 17.40 -21.03
N ASN A 860 23.63 17.52 -20.21
CA ASN A 860 24.20 16.38 -19.49
C ASN A 860 23.21 15.79 -18.47
N ASP A 861 22.55 16.63 -17.68
CA ASP A 861 21.52 16.18 -16.73
C ASP A 861 20.37 15.44 -17.44
N ILE A 862 19.88 15.98 -18.56
CA ILE A 862 18.83 15.36 -19.38
C ILE A 862 19.26 13.98 -19.85
N SER A 863 20.51 13.84 -20.33
CA SER A 863 21.04 12.56 -20.78
C SER A 863 21.13 11.51 -19.66
N GLU A 864 21.66 11.91 -18.49
CA GLU A 864 21.76 11.02 -17.33
C GLU A 864 20.37 10.58 -16.83
N ILE A 865 19.44 11.52 -16.71
CA ILE A 865 18.08 11.26 -16.19
C ILE A 865 17.24 10.47 -17.20
N ALA A 866 17.38 10.75 -18.50
CA ALA A 866 16.71 9.96 -19.53
C ALA A 866 17.21 8.51 -19.53
N SER A 867 18.51 8.29 -19.33
CA SER A 867 19.09 6.94 -19.21
C SER A 867 18.55 6.22 -17.97
N PHE A 868 18.51 6.91 -16.83
CA PHE A 868 17.90 6.38 -15.60
C PHE A 868 16.42 6.01 -15.79
N SER A 869 15.66 6.84 -16.51
CA SER A 869 14.23 6.61 -16.77
C SER A 869 14.00 5.45 -17.74
N GLN A 870 14.85 5.32 -18.77
CA GLN A 870 14.86 4.17 -19.69
C GLN A 870 15.13 2.85 -18.95
N GLU A 871 16.07 2.82 -18.01
CA GLU A 871 16.41 1.61 -17.24
C GLU A 871 15.25 1.11 -16.36
N ARG A 872 14.45 2.05 -15.82
CA ARG A 872 13.28 1.77 -14.98
C ARG A 872 12.02 1.45 -15.78
N SER A 873 12.00 1.76 -17.07
CA SER A 873 10.84 1.50 -17.92
C SER A 873 10.55 0.00 -18.04
N LEU A 874 9.26 -0.36 -17.90
CA LEU A 874 8.74 -1.72 -18.05
C LEU A 874 8.19 -1.98 -19.47
N ILE A 875 8.40 -1.05 -20.39
CA ILE A 875 7.82 -1.09 -21.73
C ILE A 875 8.64 -1.94 -22.68
N LYS A 876 7.97 -2.65 -23.60
CA LYS A 876 8.63 -3.46 -24.64
C LYS A 876 9.29 -2.55 -25.69
N LYS A 877 10.43 -2.99 -26.27
CA LYS A 877 11.14 -2.23 -27.32
C LYS A 877 10.32 -2.06 -28.60
N ASP A 878 9.41 -2.99 -28.89
CA ASP A 878 8.48 -2.96 -30.03
C ASP A 878 7.08 -2.52 -29.59
N SER A 879 7.00 -1.41 -28.87
CA SER A 879 5.74 -0.84 -28.35
C SER A 879 5.16 0.26 -29.25
N ASP A 880 5.72 0.48 -30.44
CA ASP A 880 5.21 1.52 -31.35
C ASP A 880 3.75 1.27 -31.66
N TYR A 881 2.95 2.31 -31.47
CA TYR A 881 1.55 2.26 -31.82
C TYR A 881 1.36 2.73 -33.25
N GLU A 882 0.79 1.87 -34.09
CA GLU A 882 0.65 2.15 -35.51
C GLU A 882 -0.12 3.46 -35.76
N GLY A 883 0.46 4.35 -36.57
CA GLY A 883 -0.17 5.62 -36.96
C GLY A 883 -0.01 6.79 -35.97
N LEU A 884 0.59 6.60 -34.79
CA LEU A 884 0.86 7.66 -33.81
C LEU A 884 2.31 7.58 -33.28
N PRO A 885 2.97 8.71 -32.97
CA PRO A 885 4.32 8.71 -32.39
C PRO A 885 4.31 8.36 -30.88
N LEU A 886 3.52 7.36 -30.47
CA LEU A 886 3.32 6.92 -29.10
C LEU A 886 3.75 5.46 -28.93
N GLU A 887 4.24 5.13 -27.74
CA GLU A 887 4.60 3.80 -27.30
C GLU A 887 3.48 3.29 -26.36
N LEU A 888 2.97 2.08 -26.62
CA LEU A 888 1.95 1.45 -25.79
C LEU A 888 2.44 1.30 -24.33
N HIS A 889 1.59 1.68 -23.39
CA HIS A 889 1.86 1.73 -21.94
C HIS A 889 2.89 2.78 -21.49
N ALA A 890 3.30 3.69 -22.38
CA ALA A 890 4.18 4.81 -22.03
C ALA A 890 3.43 6.01 -21.46
N HIS A 891 4.16 6.81 -20.68
CA HIS A 891 3.65 7.98 -19.99
C HIS A 891 3.92 9.26 -20.78
N TYR A 892 2.88 10.06 -20.99
CA TYR A 892 2.91 11.31 -21.74
C TYR A 892 2.15 12.43 -21.03
N GLY A 893 2.68 13.65 -21.07
CA GLY A 893 1.96 14.85 -20.66
C GLY A 893 0.84 15.23 -21.63
N ASN A 894 -0.09 16.07 -21.18
CA ASN A 894 -1.23 16.52 -21.99
C ASN A 894 -0.78 17.20 -23.31
N ASP A 895 0.23 18.07 -23.23
CA ASP A 895 0.76 18.77 -24.40
C ASP A 895 1.45 17.80 -25.39
N GLU A 896 2.12 16.76 -24.89
CA GLU A 896 2.69 15.70 -25.74
C GLU A 896 1.60 14.87 -26.44
N ILE A 897 0.50 14.57 -25.75
CA ILE A 897 -0.64 13.85 -26.34
C ILE A 897 -1.24 14.69 -27.48
N GLN A 898 -1.50 15.98 -27.27
CA GLN A 898 -2.00 16.87 -28.32
C GLN A 898 -1.06 16.92 -29.53
N ALA A 899 0.25 17.02 -29.28
CA ALA A 899 1.27 17.00 -30.34
C ALA A 899 1.26 15.68 -31.13
N ALA A 900 1.12 14.53 -30.46
CA ALA A 900 1.05 13.22 -31.10
C ALA A 900 -0.14 13.09 -32.06
N PHE A 901 -1.27 13.71 -31.72
CA PHE A 901 -2.45 13.78 -32.59
C PHE A 901 -2.37 14.89 -33.65
N GLY A 902 -1.24 15.59 -33.78
CA GLY A 902 -0.98 16.55 -34.85
C GLY A 902 -1.44 17.98 -34.56
N ILE A 903 -1.75 18.31 -33.31
CA ILE A 903 -1.92 19.71 -32.90
C ILE A 903 -0.54 20.37 -32.90
N ASP A 904 -0.45 21.55 -33.51
CA ASP A 904 0.72 22.41 -33.44
C ASP A 904 0.83 23.05 -32.06
N THR A 905 1.44 22.32 -31.12
CA THR A 905 1.71 22.79 -29.76
C THR A 905 2.88 23.77 -29.68
N PHE A 906 3.64 23.94 -30.77
CA PHE A 906 4.72 24.92 -30.85
C PHE A 906 4.17 26.32 -31.06
N SER A 907 3.22 26.50 -31.99
CA SER A 907 2.68 27.83 -32.31
C SER A 907 1.45 28.18 -31.49
N LYS A 908 0.63 27.19 -31.08
CA LYS A 908 -0.67 27.41 -30.42
C LYS A 908 -0.66 27.00 -28.95
N ASN A 909 -1.47 27.70 -28.15
CA ASN A 909 -1.75 27.25 -26.78
C ASN A 909 -2.65 26.01 -26.82
N THR A 910 -2.28 25.01 -26.03
CA THR A 910 -3.03 23.76 -25.87
C THR A 910 -4.25 23.96 -24.97
N GLN A 911 -5.30 23.16 -25.20
CA GLN A 911 -6.44 23.09 -24.28
C GLN A 911 -6.00 22.38 -23.00
N LYS A 912 -6.10 23.07 -21.85
CA LYS A 912 -5.73 22.53 -20.53
C LYS A 912 -6.99 22.34 -19.68
N GLY A 913 -7.00 21.31 -18.85
CA GLY A 913 -8.10 21.05 -17.91
C GLY A 913 -9.32 20.31 -18.49
N VAL A 914 -9.28 19.90 -19.75
CA VAL A 914 -10.37 19.15 -20.40
C VAL A 914 -10.11 17.63 -20.27
N GLY A 915 -11.12 16.88 -19.80
CA GLY A 915 -11.03 15.41 -19.65
C GLY A 915 -11.16 14.61 -20.96
N VAL A 916 -11.55 15.26 -22.05
CA VAL A 916 -11.75 14.66 -23.37
C VAL A 916 -11.14 15.58 -24.42
N LEU A 917 -10.28 15.05 -25.29
CA LEU A 917 -9.73 15.76 -26.44
C LEU A 917 -10.35 15.20 -27.73
N HIS A 918 -10.94 16.07 -28.54
CA HIS A 918 -11.56 15.72 -29.82
C HIS A 918 -10.70 16.17 -31.01
N PHE A 919 -10.37 15.24 -31.90
CA PHE A 919 -9.58 15.48 -33.11
C PHE A 919 -10.43 15.17 -34.35
N PRO A 920 -11.30 16.11 -34.80
CA PRO A 920 -12.26 15.84 -35.87
C PRO A 920 -11.60 15.49 -37.21
N LEU A 921 -10.46 16.10 -37.55
CA LEU A 921 -9.72 15.81 -38.80
C LEU A 921 -9.16 14.38 -38.84
N LYS A 922 -8.75 13.84 -37.69
CA LYS A 922 -8.28 12.45 -37.56
C LYS A 922 -9.41 11.48 -37.20
N LYS A 923 -10.63 11.99 -37.00
CA LYS A 923 -11.77 11.26 -36.42
C LYS A 923 -11.34 10.48 -35.17
N SER A 924 -10.76 11.16 -34.19
CA SER A 924 -10.30 10.49 -32.97
C SER A 924 -10.73 11.24 -31.71
N TYR A 925 -10.94 10.50 -30.62
CA TYR A 925 -11.03 11.04 -29.27
C TYR A 925 -9.91 10.46 -28.41
N ALA A 926 -9.26 11.31 -27.61
CA ALA A 926 -8.39 10.88 -26.52
C ALA A 926 -9.09 11.18 -25.18
N LEU A 927 -9.38 10.13 -24.43
CA LEU A 927 -10.01 10.20 -23.10
C LEU A 927 -8.89 10.30 -22.06
N LEU A 928 -8.85 11.42 -21.33
CA LEU A 928 -7.87 11.69 -20.28
C LEU A 928 -8.48 11.38 -18.91
N ILE A 929 -8.10 10.25 -18.35
CA ILE A 929 -8.77 9.65 -17.19
C ILE A 929 -7.86 9.73 -15.96
N THR A 930 -8.42 10.17 -14.83
CA THR A 930 -7.75 10.13 -13.53
C THR A 930 -8.61 9.29 -12.59
N THR A 931 -8.09 8.15 -12.12
CA THR A 931 -8.86 7.14 -11.37
C THR A 931 -9.00 7.49 -9.88
N ASN A 932 -7.96 8.03 -9.25
CA ASN A 932 -8.03 8.49 -7.86
C ASN A 932 -8.38 9.99 -7.78
N LYS A 933 -9.60 10.29 -7.31
CA LYS A 933 -10.12 11.64 -7.08
C LYS A 933 -10.32 11.81 -5.57
N THR A 934 -9.50 12.60 -4.89
CA THR A 934 -9.62 12.84 -3.45
C THR A 934 -10.80 13.76 -3.11
N GLU A 935 -11.44 13.54 -1.94
CA GLU A 935 -12.58 14.36 -1.45
C GLU A 935 -12.26 15.87 -1.36
N ASN A 936 -11.01 16.23 -1.09
CA ASN A 936 -10.57 17.63 -1.02
C ASN A 936 -10.55 18.33 -2.39
N GLU A 937 -10.64 17.59 -3.50
CA GLU A 937 -10.62 18.14 -4.86
C GLU A 937 -11.94 17.93 -5.62
N PHE A 938 -12.82 17.00 -5.21
CA PHE A 938 -14.09 16.68 -5.88
C PHE A 938 -15.17 16.12 -4.91
N SER A 939 -16.47 16.32 -5.22
CA SER A 939 -17.60 15.83 -4.39
C SER A 939 -17.71 14.30 -4.37
N ALA A 940 -18.22 13.71 -3.28
CA ALA A 940 -18.41 12.25 -3.15
C ALA A 940 -19.25 11.63 -4.28
N SER A 941 -20.12 12.42 -4.93
CA SER A 941 -20.89 12.02 -6.12
C SER A 941 -20.04 11.74 -7.38
N THR A 942 -18.74 12.07 -7.38
CA THR A 942 -17.82 11.89 -8.53
C THR A 942 -16.69 10.89 -8.31
N MET A 943 -16.56 10.31 -7.12
CA MET A 943 -15.39 9.51 -6.70
C MET A 943 -15.32 8.06 -7.23
N TYR A 944 -16.28 7.57 -8.03
CA TYR A 944 -16.31 6.15 -8.42
C TYR A 944 -16.65 5.90 -9.90
N LYS A 945 -16.43 6.89 -10.77
CA LYS A 945 -16.98 6.88 -12.13
C LYS A 945 -16.08 6.25 -13.20
N ASP A 946 -14.76 6.23 -13.00
CA ASP A 946 -13.81 5.75 -14.00
C ASP A 946 -12.91 4.68 -13.36
N TYR A 947 -13.01 3.43 -13.81
CA TYR A 947 -12.26 2.32 -13.20
C TYR A 947 -12.04 1.15 -14.16
N PRO A 948 -10.91 0.43 -14.05
CA PRO A 948 -10.70 -0.80 -14.80
C PRO A 948 -11.62 -1.92 -14.28
N ILE A 949 -12.24 -2.68 -15.18
CA ILE A 949 -13.13 -3.80 -14.84
C ILE A 949 -12.33 -5.12 -14.77
N ASN A 950 -11.49 -5.38 -15.77
CA ASN A 950 -10.55 -6.51 -15.86
C ASN A 950 -9.42 -6.14 -16.82
N GLU A 951 -8.56 -7.08 -17.22
CA GLU A 951 -7.38 -6.84 -18.07
C GLU A 951 -7.67 -6.06 -19.37
N ARG A 952 -8.89 -6.14 -19.92
CA ARG A 952 -9.27 -5.46 -21.18
C ARG A 952 -10.42 -4.48 -21.05
N LEU A 953 -11.28 -4.62 -20.05
CA LEU A 953 -12.49 -3.81 -19.93
C LEU A 953 -12.25 -2.63 -19.00
N PHE A 954 -12.65 -1.43 -19.41
CA PHE A 954 -12.54 -0.19 -18.64
C PHE A 954 -13.89 0.53 -18.59
N HIS A 955 -14.35 0.89 -17.39
CA HIS A 955 -15.52 1.73 -17.19
C HIS A 955 -15.13 3.21 -17.21
N TRP A 956 -15.83 4.01 -18.01
CA TRP A 956 -15.61 5.46 -18.11
C TRP A 956 -16.94 6.20 -18.21
N GLU A 957 -17.05 7.34 -17.53
CA GLU A 957 -18.23 8.21 -17.63
C GLU A 957 -17.92 9.51 -18.39
N SER A 958 -18.83 9.90 -19.28
CA SER A 958 -18.71 11.16 -20.02
C SER A 958 -18.83 12.38 -19.10
N GLN A 959 -18.42 13.56 -19.59
CA GLN A 959 -18.68 14.83 -18.91
C GLN A 959 -20.18 15.01 -18.56
N SER A 960 -20.47 15.65 -17.43
CA SER A 960 -21.81 15.80 -16.82
C SER A 960 -22.88 16.36 -17.76
N ASN A 961 -22.46 17.11 -18.79
CA ASN A 961 -23.34 17.77 -19.75
C ASN A 961 -23.54 16.99 -21.06
N THR A 962 -22.80 15.91 -21.29
CA THR A 962 -22.88 15.12 -22.53
C THR A 962 -24.14 14.27 -22.55
N LEU A 963 -25.02 14.51 -23.54
CA LEU A 963 -26.19 13.66 -23.81
C LEU A 963 -25.91 12.71 -24.96
N GLN A 964 -26.58 11.55 -24.96
CA GLN A 964 -26.50 10.59 -26.07
C GLN A 964 -26.83 11.22 -27.43
N LYS A 965 -27.75 12.19 -27.45
CA LYS A 965 -28.16 12.89 -28.68
C LYS A 965 -27.17 13.96 -29.17
N HIS A 966 -26.23 14.43 -28.33
CA HIS A 966 -25.23 15.41 -28.74
C HIS A 966 -24.21 14.80 -29.71
N VAL A 967 -23.50 15.65 -30.46
CA VAL A 967 -22.52 15.22 -31.46
C VAL A 967 -21.46 14.31 -30.85
N ASP A 968 -20.86 14.70 -29.71
CA ASP A 968 -19.86 13.88 -29.04
C ASP A 968 -20.42 12.56 -28.51
N GLY A 969 -21.61 12.59 -27.91
CA GLY A 969 -22.30 11.37 -27.44
C GLY A 969 -22.58 10.40 -28.59
N LYS A 970 -23.12 10.89 -29.71
CA LYS A 970 -23.31 10.07 -30.93
C LYS A 970 -22.00 9.55 -31.48
N ASN A 971 -20.96 10.39 -31.53
CA ASN A 971 -19.68 10.00 -32.08
C ASN A 971 -19.02 8.89 -31.27
N MET A 972 -19.16 8.90 -29.94
CA MET A 972 -18.63 7.87 -29.05
C MET A 972 -19.48 6.60 -29.06
N ILE A 973 -20.81 6.70 -29.07
CA ILE A 973 -21.71 5.54 -29.09
C ILE A 973 -21.58 4.77 -30.41
N HIS A 974 -21.55 5.48 -31.54
CA HIS A 974 -21.54 4.89 -32.87
C HIS A 974 -20.14 4.89 -33.50
N HIS A 975 -19.06 4.99 -32.71
CA HIS A 975 -17.70 5.30 -33.19
C HIS A 975 -17.23 4.36 -34.31
N LYS A 976 -17.50 3.05 -34.19
CA LYS A 976 -17.17 2.05 -35.22
C LYS A 976 -17.86 2.32 -36.55
N GLU A 977 -19.14 2.68 -36.53
CA GLU A 977 -19.97 2.88 -37.73
C GLU A 977 -19.56 4.12 -38.52
N ILE A 978 -19.19 5.20 -37.81
CA ILE A 978 -18.82 6.49 -38.43
C ILE A 978 -17.30 6.67 -38.63
N GLY A 979 -16.51 5.65 -38.26
CA GLY A 979 -15.06 5.60 -38.42
C GLY A 979 -14.28 6.46 -37.42
N TYR A 980 -14.84 6.71 -36.23
CA TYR A 980 -14.13 7.35 -35.12
C TYR A 980 -13.33 6.34 -34.30
N GLN A 981 -12.15 6.76 -33.85
CA GLN A 981 -11.27 5.97 -32.98
C GLN A 981 -11.24 6.56 -31.56
N ILE A 982 -11.27 5.70 -30.55
CA ILE A 982 -11.25 6.09 -29.13
C ILE A 982 -9.95 5.60 -28.50
N PHE A 983 -9.20 6.50 -27.87
CA PHE A 983 -7.92 6.21 -27.22
C PHE A 983 -8.00 6.54 -25.74
N LEU A 984 -7.46 5.67 -24.90
CA LEU A 984 -7.48 5.85 -23.44
C LEU A 984 -6.08 6.25 -22.92
N PHE A 985 -6.06 7.29 -22.10
CA PHE A 985 -4.90 7.80 -21.40
C PHE A 985 -5.24 7.90 -19.92
N VAL A 986 -4.65 7.04 -19.09
CA VAL A 986 -5.05 6.86 -17.68
C VAL A 986 -3.91 7.25 -16.76
N ARG A 987 -4.21 7.91 -15.65
CA ARG A 987 -3.29 8.10 -14.53
C ARG A 987 -4.00 7.87 -13.22
N ILE A 988 -3.25 7.49 -12.20
CA ILE A 988 -3.78 7.26 -10.86
C ILE A 988 -4.09 8.60 -10.19
N ASN A 989 -3.06 9.43 -9.97
CA ASN A 989 -3.18 10.70 -9.28
C ASN A 989 -2.94 11.86 -10.26
N ARG A 990 -3.55 13.03 -10.00
CA ARG A 990 -3.31 14.24 -10.81
C ARG A 990 -1.91 14.83 -10.63
N LYS A 991 -1.43 14.86 -9.39
CA LYS A 991 -0.14 15.43 -8.99
C LYS A 991 0.57 14.51 -8.00
N THR A 992 1.90 14.49 -8.06
CA THR A 992 2.74 14.14 -6.91
C THR A 992 2.87 15.38 -6.01
N GLU A 993 3.58 15.29 -4.88
CA GLU A 993 3.80 16.46 -4.01
C GLU A 993 4.40 17.67 -4.73
N THR A 994 5.09 17.47 -5.86
CA THR A 994 5.87 18.50 -6.56
C THR A 994 5.51 18.69 -8.04
N LEU A 995 5.00 17.67 -8.75
CA LEU A 995 4.84 17.68 -10.20
C LEU A 995 3.49 17.10 -10.65
N THR A 996 3.04 17.46 -11.86
CA THR A 996 1.85 16.86 -12.48
C THR A 996 2.22 15.49 -13.05
N VAL A 997 1.44 14.45 -12.72
CA VAL A 997 1.68 13.09 -13.18
C VAL A 997 1.25 12.95 -14.65
N PRO A 998 2.11 12.39 -15.53
CA PRO A 998 1.75 12.10 -16.93
C PRO A 998 0.73 10.96 -17.04
N PHE A 999 0.05 10.88 -18.18
CA PHE A 999 -0.93 9.82 -18.45
C PHE A 999 -0.27 8.63 -19.14
N GLN A 1000 -0.60 7.42 -18.69
CA GLN A 1000 -0.23 6.17 -19.32
C GLN A 1000 -1.15 5.87 -20.50
N PHE A 1001 -0.57 5.59 -21.67
CA PHE A 1001 -1.31 5.28 -22.89
C PHE A 1001 -1.73 3.81 -22.95
N LEU A 1002 -3.02 3.51 -23.04
CA LEU A 1002 -3.57 2.14 -23.08
C LEU A 1002 -3.91 1.65 -24.48
N GLY A 1003 -3.76 2.49 -25.50
CA GLY A 1003 -4.12 2.15 -26.87
C GLY A 1003 -5.58 2.44 -27.22
N ARG A 1004 -6.03 1.88 -28.34
CA ARG A 1004 -7.39 2.02 -28.85
C ARG A 1004 -8.37 1.13 -28.07
N ALA A 1005 -9.59 1.64 -27.92
CA ALA A 1005 -10.68 0.92 -27.27
C ALA A 1005 -11.96 0.93 -28.10
N ASN A 1006 -12.80 -0.07 -27.83
CA ASN A 1006 -14.06 -0.31 -28.51
C ASN A 1006 -15.22 -0.34 -27.52
N GLN A 1007 -16.29 0.39 -27.83
CA GLN A 1007 -17.52 0.39 -27.04
C GLN A 1007 -18.12 -1.02 -26.99
N VAL A 1008 -18.38 -1.52 -25.77
CA VAL A 1008 -19.06 -2.80 -25.49
C VAL A 1008 -20.46 -2.54 -24.96
N LYS A 1009 -20.58 -1.64 -23.97
CA LYS A 1009 -21.84 -1.27 -23.34
C LYS A 1009 -21.89 0.24 -23.11
N PHE A 1010 -23.08 0.83 -23.20
CA PHE A 1010 -23.32 2.20 -22.71
C PHE A 1010 -24.68 2.27 -22.02
N GLU A 1011 -24.77 3.05 -20.94
CA GLU A 1011 -25.98 3.27 -20.16
C GLU A 1011 -26.02 4.72 -19.66
N GLY A 1012 -27.21 5.21 -19.28
CA GLY A 1012 -27.39 6.59 -18.82
C GLY A 1012 -27.55 7.60 -19.96
N GLU A 1013 -28.47 8.55 -19.78
CA GLU A 1013 -28.78 9.57 -20.79
C GLU A 1013 -27.87 10.80 -20.68
N ARG A 1014 -27.52 11.18 -19.44
CA ARG A 1014 -26.65 12.31 -19.09
C ARG A 1014 -26.22 12.23 -17.61
N PRO A 1015 -24.92 12.08 -17.31
CA PRO A 1015 -23.86 11.67 -18.23
C PRO A 1015 -24.07 10.24 -18.75
N ILE A 1016 -23.31 9.86 -19.76
CA ILE A 1016 -23.32 8.52 -20.37
C ILE A 1016 -22.18 7.71 -19.75
N SER A 1017 -22.50 6.54 -19.21
CA SER A 1017 -21.53 5.56 -18.73
C SER A 1017 -21.19 4.60 -19.86
N PHE A 1018 -19.91 4.35 -20.10
CA PHE A 1018 -19.40 3.46 -21.14
C PHE A 1018 -18.56 2.34 -20.52
N VAL A 1019 -18.66 1.16 -21.13
CA VAL A 1019 -17.68 0.07 -20.96
C VAL A 1019 -16.91 -0.05 -22.27
N TRP A 1020 -15.61 0.22 -22.18
CA TRP A 1020 -14.65 0.14 -23.29
C TRP A 1020 -13.83 -1.14 -23.19
N GLU A 1021 -13.67 -1.84 -24.31
CA GLU A 1021 -12.75 -2.98 -24.47
C GLU A 1021 -11.48 -2.52 -25.18
N LEU A 1022 -10.35 -2.66 -24.50
CA LEU A 1022 -9.01 -2.33 -25.00
C LEU A 1022 -8.49 -3.44 -25.91
N GLU A 1023 -7.79 -3.03 -26.97
CA GLU A 1023 -7.16 -3.96 -27.91
C GLU A 1023 -5.96 -4.68 -27.31
N HIS A 1024 -5.34 -4.08 -26.30
CA HIS A 1024 -4.21 -4.64 -25.56
C HIS A 1024 -4.55 -4.72 -24.07
N ASP A 1025 -3.98 -5.71 -23.39
CA ASP A 1025 -4.18 -5.89 -21.96
C ASP A 1025 -3.55 -4.73 -21.19
N MET A 1026 -4.28 -4.21 -20.21
CA MET A 1026 -3.79 -3.16 -19.32
C MET A 1026 -2.60 -3.65 -18.49
N PRO A 1027 -1.66 -2.73 -18.16
CA PRO A 1027 -0.65 -3.01 -17.14
C PRO A 1027 -1.28 -3.45 -15.83
N ALA A 1028 -0.71 -4.48 -15.19
CA ALA A 1028 -1.20 -5.03 -13.93
C ALA A 1028 -1.32 -3.98 -12.82
N GLU A 1029 -0.44 -2.95 -12.81
CA GLU A 1029 -0.47 -1.83 -11.86
C GLU A 1029 -1.84 -1.11 -11.84
N LEU A 1030 -2.51 -0.96 -12.99
CA LEU A 1030 -3.84 -0.33 -13.07
C LEU A 1030 -4.95 -1.26 -12.56
N LEU A 1031 -4.82 -2.58 -12.74
CA LEU A 1031 -5.82 -3.57 -12.28
C LEU A 1031 -5.79 -3.75 -10.77
N GLU A 1032 -4.60 -3.70 -10.19
CA GLU A 1032 -4.42 -3.72 -8.74
C GLU A 1032 -5.20 -2.56 -8.09
N GLU A 1033 -5.37 -1.42 -8.77
CA GLU A 1033 -6.14 -0.26 -8.32
C GLU A 1033 -7.66 -0.53 -8.17
N LYS A 1034 -8.25 -1.48 -8.90
CA LYS A 1034 -9.67 -1.83 -8.72
C LYS A 1034 -9.94 -2.43 -7.34
N ARG A 1035 -8.95 -3.09 -6.75
CA ARG A 1035 -9.02 -3.59 -5.35
C ARG A 1035 -8.82 -2.47 -4.32
N VAL A 1036 -8.53 -1.26 -4.79
CA VAL A 1036 -8.00 -0.12 -4.04
C VAL A 1036 -9.00 1.04 -3.94
N GLY A 1037 -9.84 1.26 -4.95
CA GLY A 1037 -10.84 2.35 -4.98
C GLY A 1037 -12.29 1.88 -4.92
N GLY A 1038 -12.61 0.96 -4.00
CA GLY A 1038 -13.96 0.41 -3.78
C GLY A 1038 -14.64 0.90 -2.51
#